data_AF-A0A2C9LZR6-F1
#
_entry.id   AF-A0A2C9LZR6-F1
#
_cell.length_a   1.000
_cell.length_b   1.000
_cell.length_c   1.000
_cell.angle_alpha   90.00
_cell.angle_beta   90.00
_cell.angle_gamma   90.00
#
_symmetry.space_group_name_H-M   'P 1'
#
loop_
_entity.id
_entity.type
_entity.pdbx_description
1 polymer ?
#
loop_
_entity_poly.entity_id
_entity_poly.type
_entity_poly.pdbx_seq_one_letter_code
_entity_poly.pdbx_strand_id
1 'polypeptide(L)'
;MHQTESDESSFLCVQITQDIKNAVYAQEVDKILRTLTSSTESEDLKSALCKLKEIYEIAPKHLEEYQVPNAVLSAMIHVANEKDVQLLGLEMMNIFMVESPVFYDKICRLTGLFNHAIKLLCDDSMDLMGVYSRVITLIAKLLKSDHLKIHISHNNFWLKLMERVMLGLKSFCSDVCSVVESLQVLAFILKQDADLRDVLAEKYRVQYLELFKVYEQSSQFIQNYLRTLRILSKNTTARSLVSLSAINQVLSIIAKYKSENDVIEESFLLVEVLCYHDHAREFLVDKGYIMSILFPELRSSRDNVQIQISGLCIFLITADLMFLTGSLSELASHWLELIYHAMSKHMEKLEIHLYGCKALSKLLECRPEVYMWIGESPDLKQFPVHTLCLGAILMFGNNSDVYVAACKSIYYLTADNDALCQSLMAKNSHIAVIEGLVTHITCPKAIIAGCKAVRGLAIFQSDHKLKIAQYECDIFPILLEIIKKFHSKVEVQSEVISTIACLADIDIIRHQCFVVKVHLYILEAMDNFPGDEYLQEAAIEAMAVLGGATNGPEILNSHRAIEKIIKSLKRFLHNGDIQKKGLWALQILADWQLVESTAMCKELALIIRCTMKNYPNSLVILKEAIVAMQILSEKGAEKDQYSNMASILVEMECHELLFQILEKCDDNQGLHDLASECLYVIGIEQDLKSRMLLTACSKGFLAGAECLIEIGADVNIGHGAETPLYYTVKNNNNNMVELLLRHVSELKRDNLFLH
;
A
#
# COMPACT_ATOMS: atom_id res chain seq x y z
N MET A 1 -73.96 -18.20 39.51
CA MET A 1 -73.96 -16.73 39.42
C MET A 1 -73.72 -16.04 40.78
N HIS A 2 -73.13 -16.71 41.77
CA HIS A 2 -72.79 -16.14 43.10
C HIS A 2 -71.32 -16.38 43.50
N GLN A 3 -70.43 -16.51 42.52
CA GLN A 3 -68.98 -16.63 42.77
C GLN A 3 -68.15 -15.54 42.08
N THR A 4 -68.80 -14.55 41.44
CA THR A 4 -68.12 -13.46 40.71
C THR A 4 -68.17 -12.11 41.43
N GLU A 5 -69.05 -11.91 42.42
CA GLU A 5 -69.20 -10.63 43.15
C GLU A 5 -68.25 -10.49 44.37
N SER A 6 -67.70 -11.58 44.91
CA SER A 6 -66.68 -11.49 45.98
C SER A 6 -65.31 -11.06 45.45
N ASP A 7 -65.01 -11.35 44.18
CA ASP A 7 -63.73 -10.99 43.57
C ASP A 7 -63.71 -9.50 43.19
N GLU A 8 -64.81 -8.93 42.68
CA GLU A 8 -64.90 -7.49 42.35
C GLU A 8 -64.82 -6.58 43.58
N SER A 9 -65.42 -6.98 44.70
CA SER A 9 -65.31 -6.22 45.96
C SER A 9 -63.90 -6.30 46.57
N SER A 10 -63.21 -7.44 46.41
CA SER A 10 -61.79 -7.57 46.77
C SER A 10 -60.89 -6.71 45.87
N PHE A 11 -61.18 -6.65 44.56
CA PHE A 11 -60.43 -5.86 43.57
C PHE A 11 -60.59 -4.37 43.82
N LEU A 12 -61.82 -3.91 44.09
CA LEU A 12 -62.11 -2.50 44.40
C LEU A 12 -61.46 -2.07 45.73
N CYS A 13 -61.44 -2.96 46.73
CA CYS A 13 -60.80 -2.69 48.02
C CYS A 13 -59.26 -2.63 47.87
N VAL A 14 -58.65 -3.54 47.10
CA VAL A 14 -57.21 -3.50 46.77
C VAL A 14 -56.84 -2.22 46.01
N GLN A 15 -57.69 -1.78 45.08
CA GLN A 15 -57.45 -0.59 44.25
C GLN A 15 -57.57 0.71 45.06
N ILE A 16 -58.57 0.83 45.94
CA ILE A 16 -58.69 1.96 46.88
C ILE A 16 -57.53 1.97 47.88
N THR A 17 -57.07 0.80 48.35
CA THR A 17 -55.92 0.71 49.26
C THR A 17 -54.61 1.09 48.56
N GLN A 18 -54.49 0.80 47.26
CA GLN A 18 -53.36 1.21 46.42
C GLN A 18 -53.37 2.71 46.14
N ASP A 19 -54.54 3.30 45.86
CA ASP A 19 -54.70 4.73 45.62
C ASP A 19 -54.44 5.58 46.88
N ILE A 20 -54.88 5.11 48.06
CA ILE A 20 -54.57 5.75 49.35
C ILE A 20 -53.07 5.66 49.63
N LYS A 21 -52.43 4.50 49.39
CA LYS A 21 -50.98 4.36 49.52
C LYS A 21 -50.23 5.29 48.58
N ASN A 22 -50.63 5.38 47.32
CA ASN A 22 -50.04 6.28 46.32
C ASN A 22 -50.20 7.76 46.72
N ALA A 23 -51.33 8.17 47.30
CA ALA A 23 -51.55 9.54 47.76
C ALA A 23 -50.69 9.90 48.99
N VAL A 24 -50.50 8.96 49.93
CA VAL A 24 -49.60 9.13 51.08
C VAL A 24 -48.16 9.21 50.62
N TYR A 25 -47.73 8.33 49.71
CA TYR A 25 -46.39 8.38 49.12
C TYR A 25 -46.15 9.68 48.33
N ALA A 26 -47.13 10.19 47.57
CA ALA A 26 -46.99 11.44 46.83
C ALA A 26 -46.75 12.65 47.77
N GLN A 27 -47.50 12.76 48.88
CA GLN A 27 -47.27 13.83 49.87
C GLN A 27 -45.91 13.71 50.55
N GLU A 28 -45.46 12.48 50.82
CA GLU A 28 -44.18 12.22 51.46
C GLU A 28 -43.00 12.50 50.52
N VAL A 29 -43.11 12.11 49.25
CA VAL A 29 -42.14 12.42 48.19
C VAL A 29 -42.06 13.93 47.96
N ASP A 30 -43.19 14.64 47.87
CA ASP A 30 -43.18 16.11 47.73
C ASP A 30 -42.47 16.80 48.91
N LYS A 31 -42.69 16.32 50.13
CA LYS A 31 -42.02 16.83 51.33
C LYS A 31 -40.50 16.58 51.29
N ILE A 32 -40.10 15.38 50.86
CA ILE A 32 -38.68 15.02 50.69
C ILE A 32 -38.03 15.88 49.61
N LEU A 33 -38.65 16.02 48.43
CA LEU A 33 -38.12 16.82 47.32
C LEU A 33 -38.00 18.30 47.70
N ARG A 34 -38.97 18.87 48.44
CA ARG A 34 -38.85 20.24 48.99
C ARG A 34 -37.67 20.36 49.94
N THR A 35 -37.48 19.38 50.81
CA THR A 35 -36.36 19.39 51.78
C THR A 35 -35.01 19.33 51.04
N LEU A 36 -34.87 18.44 50.04
CA LEU A 36 -33.66 18.28 49.23
C LEU A 36 -33.34 19.51 48.36
N THR A 37 -34.35 20.27 47.94
CA THR A 37 -34.17 21.46 47.08
C THR A 37 -34.02 22.77 47.84
N SER A 38 -34.31 22.83 49.14
CA SER A 38 -34.33 24.10 49.89
C SER A 38 -33.56 24.10 51.21
N SER A 39 -33.34 22.94 51.84
CA SER A 39 -32.58 22.88 53.09
C SER A 39 -31.08 23.08 52.85
N THR A 40 -30.44 23.75 53.81
CA THR A 40 -28.98 23.92 53.91
C THR A 40 -28.41 23.15 55.11
N GLU A 41 -29.25 22.50 55.91
CA GLU A 41 -28.88 21.76 57.11
C GLU A 41 -28.48 20.31 56.76
N SER A 42 -27.27 19.89 57.18
CA SER A 42 -26.70 18.59 56.85
C SER A 42 -27.58 17.42 57.32
N GLU A 43 -28.09 17.48 58.55
CA GLU A 43 -28.89 16.39 59.15
C GLU A 43 -30.26 16.24 58.48
N ASP A 44 -30.90 17.34 58.09
CA ASP A 44 -32.18 17.32 57.37
C ASP A 44 -32.02 16.68 55.99
N LEU A 45 -30.93 17.01 55.29
CA LEU A 45 -30.62 16.43 53.98
C LEU A 45 -30.26 14.95 54.08
N LYS A 46 -29.49 14.53 55.09
CA LYS A 46 -29.21 13.10 55.34
C LYS A 46 -30.50 12.33 55.59
N SER A 47 -31.37 12.84 56.47
CA SER A 47 -32.66 12.19 56.77
C SER A 47 -33.55 12.09 55.52
N ALA A 48 -33.58 13.15 54.70
CA ALA A 48 -34.35 13.17 53.45
C ALA A 48 -33.80 12.17 52.42
N LEU A 49 -32.48 12.07 52.25
CA LEU A 49 -31.84 11.10 51.34
C LEU A 49 -32.06 9.65 51.79
N CYS A 50 -31.96 9.36 53.10
CA CYS A 50 -32.24 8.01 53.62
C CYS A 50 -33.70 7.59 53.38
N LYS A 51 -34.66 8.49 53.66
CA LYS A 51 -36.08 8.22 53.38
C LYS A 51 -36.36 8.07 51.89
N LEU A 52 -35.70 8.86 51.04
CA LEU A 52 -35.85 8.73 49.60
C LEU A 52 -35.36 7.36 49.11
N LYS A 53 -34.26 6.85 49.69
CA LYS A 53 -33.76 5.50 49.41
C LYS A 53 -34.76 4.42 49.83
N GLU A 54 -35.33 4.52 51.03
CA GLU A 54 -36.38 3.59 51.51
C GLU A 54 -37.62 3.58 50.58
N ILE A 55 -38.11 4.76 50.17
CA ILE A 55 -39.25 4.85 49.25
C ILE A 55 -38.91 4.25 47.89
N TYR A 56 -37.69 4.46 47.41
CA TYR A 56 -37.25 3.92 46.13
C TYR A 56 -37.20 2.38 46.13
N GLU A 57 -36.79 1.75 47.24
CA GLU A 57 -36.83 0.28 47.40
C GLU A 57 -38.27 -0.28 47.35
N ILE A 58 -39.26 0.51 47.78
CA ILE A 58 -40.67 0.09 47.84
C ILE A 58 -41.42 0.37 46.53
N ALA A 59 -41.18 1.52 45.91
CA ALA A 59 -41.97 2.01 44.77
C ALA A 59 -41.14 2.78 43.72
N PRO A 60 -40.18 2.14 43.04
CA PRO A 60 -39.23 2.82 42.14
C PRO A 60 -39.91 3.50 40.95
N LYS A 61 -40.94 2.85 40.35
CA LYS A 61 -41.69 3.38 39.19
C LYS A 61 -42.47 4.66 39.52
N HIS A 62 -42.94 4.84 40.75
CA HIS A 62 -43.70 6.03 41.13
C HIS A 62 -42.81 7.28 41.17
N LEU A 63 -41.54 7.10 41.54
CA LEU A 63 -40.56 8.18 41.57
C LEU A 63 -40.12 8.63 40.18
N GLU A 64 -40.23 7.78 39.15
CA GLU A 64 -39.83 8.09 37.77
C GLU A 64 -40.62 9.24 37.15
N GLU A 65 -41.80 9.59 37.67
CA GLU A 65 -42.59 10.74 37.23
C GLU A 65 -42.02 12.08 37.71
N TYR A 66 -41.24 12.06 38.81
CA TYR A 66 -40.71 13.26 39.46
C TYR A 66 -39.30 13.63 38.95
N GLN A 67 -38.84 14.84 39.28
CA GLN A 67 -37.46 15.30 39.02
C GLN A 67 -36.51 14.94 40.18
N VAL A 68 -36.60 13.69 40.65
CA VAL A 68 -35.81 13.19 41.79
C VAL A 68 -34.30 13.39 41.60
N PRO A 69 -33.69 13.10 40.42
CA PRO A 69 -32.27 13.34 40.21
C PRO A 69 -31.85 14.82 40.35
N ASN A 70 -32.72 15.76 39.96
CA ASN A 70 -32.44 17.19 40.11
C ASN A 70 -32.42 17.59 41.59
N ALA A 71 -33.37 17.07 42.37
CA ALA A 71 -33.45 17.35 43.80
C ALA A 71 -32.25 16.76 44.57
N VAL A 72 -31.85 15.53 44.25
CA VAL A 72 -30.65 14.90 44.85
C VAL A 72 -29.39 15.69 44.49
N LEU A 73 -29.25 16.15 43.23
CA LEU A 73 -28.14 17.01 42.83
C LEU A 73 -28.15 18.34 43.59
N SER A 74 -29.32 18.97 43.78
CA SER A 74 -29.46 20.22 44.55
C SER A 74 -28.97 20.05 45.98
N ALA A 75 -29.37 18.98 46.66
CA ALA A 75 -28.93 18.66 48.02
C ALA A 75 -27.40 18.52 48.11
N MET A 76 -26.80 17.81 47.14
CA MET A 76 -25.35 17.67 47.05
C MET A 76 -24.64 19.00 46.77
N ILE A 77 -25.23 19.91 46.00
CA ILE A 77 -24.63 21.22 45.71
C ILE A 77 -24.72 22.15 46.93
N HIS A 78 -25.85 22.15 47.64
CA HIS A 78 -26.09 23.00 48.81
C HIS A 78 -25.05 22.78 49.91
N VAL A 79 -24.63 21.52 50.11
CA VAL A 79 -23.71 21.15 51.18
C VAL A 79 -22.54 20.34 50.63
N ALA A 80 -21.78 20.98 49.74
CA ALA A 80 -20.66 20.37 49.02
C ALA A 80 -19.56 19.78 49.93
N ASN A 81 -19.39 20.32 51.14
CA ASN A 81 -18.33 19.92 52.08
C ASN A 81 -18.76 18.81 53.06
N GLU A 82 -20.03 18.39 53.06
CA GLU A 82 -20.52 17.36 54.00
C GLU A 82 -20.43 15.97 53.37
N LYS A 83 -19.47 15.17 53.86
CA LYS A 83 -19.14 13.84 53.31
C LYS A 83 -20.33 12.89 53.22
N ASP A 84 -21.15 12.79 54.26
CA ASP A 84 -22.26 11.83 54.30
C ASP A 84 -23.36 12.17 53.28
N VAL A 85 -23.66 13.46 53.09
CA VAL A 85 -24.64 13.93 52.11
C VAL A 85 -24.14 13.63 50.69
N GLN A 86 -22.85 13.86 50.42
CA GLN A 86 -22.26 13.51 49.12
C GLN A 86 -22.30 11.99 48.89
N LEU A 87 -21.94 11.17 49.88
CA LEU A 87 -21.92 9.71 49.75
C LEU A 87 -23.32 9.16 49.47
N LEU A 88 -24.33 9.58 50.25
CA LEU A 88 -25.72 9.17 50.06
C LEU A 88 -26.26 9.63 48.69
N GLY A 89 -25.99 10.88 48.30
CA GLY A 89 -26.42 11.41 47.01
C GLY A 89 -25.78 10.68 45.82
N LEU A 90 -24.47 10.41 45.87
CA LEU A 90 -23.76 9.63 44.85
C LEU A 90 -24.22 8.18 44.78
N GLU A 91 -24.51 7.57 45.93
CA GLU A 91 -25.05 6.21 45.99
C GLU A 91 -26.42 6.15 45.32
N MET A 92 -27.31 7.09 45.63
CA MET A 92 -28.61 7.20 44.98
C MET A 92 -28.50 7.41 43.46
N MET A 93 -27.63 8.32 43.00
CA MET A 93 -27.39 8.50 41.57
C MET A 93 -26.92 7.21 40.89
N ASN A 94 -26.02 6.47 41.55
CA ASN A 94 -25.53 5.21 41.03
C ASN A 94 -26.61 4.13 40.96
N ILE A 95 -27.48 4.04 41.97
CA ILE A 95 -28.64 3.12 42.00
C ILE A 95 -29.59 3.47 40.85
N PHE A 96 -29.97 4.74 40.73
CA PHE A 96 -30.88 5.22 39.68
C PHE A 96 -30.38 4.89 38.27
N MET A 97 -29.07 5.06 38.02
CA MET A 97 -28.47 4.76 36.73
C MET A 97 -28.42 3.26 36.40
N VAL A 98 -28.46 2.37 37.39
CA VAL A 98 -28.38 0.91 37.19
C VAL A 98 -29.77 0.30 37.08
N GLU A 99 -30.70 0.75 37.91
CA GLU A 99 -31.99 0.07 38.09
C GLU A 99 -33.13 0.66 37.25
N SER A 100 -32.99 1.89 36.74
CA SER A 100 -34.03 2.56 35.94
C SER A 100 -33.49 3.19 34.64
N PRO A 101 -33.97 2.76 33.46
CA PRO A 101 -33.60 3.39 32.20
C PRO A 101 -34.16 4.83 32.08
N VAL A 102 -35.30 5.12 32.72
CA VAL A 102 -35.91 6.46 32.74
C VAL A 102 -35.04 7.42 33.52
N PHE A 103 -34.57 7.03 34.71
CA PHE A 103 -33.66 7.85 35.47
C PHE A 103 -32.28 7.96 34.81
N TYR A 104 -31.80 6.91 34.14
CA TYR A 104 -30.55 6.98 33.38
C TYR A 104 -30.59 8.09 32.31
N ASP A 105 -31.67 8.19 31.51
CA ASP A 105 -31.85 9.25 30.51
C ASP A 105 -31.93 10.64 31.17
N LYS A 106 -32.72 10.77 32.25
CA LYS A 106 -32.81 12.03 33.02
C LYS A 106 -31.45 12.49 33.55
N ILE A 107 -30.68 11.56 34.14
CA ILE A 107 -29.34 11.83 34.68
C ILE A 107 -28.35 12.22 33.58
N CYS A 108 -28.39 11.57 32.42
CA CYS A 108 -27.52 11.92 31.30
C CYS A 108 -27.76 13.33 30.75
N ARG A 109 -28.94 13.92 30.96
CA ARG A 109 -29.27 15.30 30.59
C ARG A 109 -28.86 16.33 31.64
N LEU A 110 -28.49 15.90 32.85
CA LEU A 110 -28.04 16.77 33.94
C LEU A 110 -26.55 17.11 33.81
N THR A 111 -26.24 18.10 32.99
CA THR A 111 -24.86 18.61 32.82
C THR A 111 -24.22 19.08 34.13
N GLY A 112 -25.03 19.58 35.08
CA GLY A 112 -24.59 19.98 36.41
C GLY A 112 -24.00 18.84 37.25
N LEU A 113 -24.48 17.60 37.07
CA LEU A 113 -24.00 16.45 37.83
C LEU A 113 -22.56 16.10 37.47
N PHE A 114 -22.22 16.14 36.17
CA PHE A 114 -20.87 15.85 35.70
C PHE A 114 -19.86 16.90 36.22
N ASN A 115 -20.23 18.18 36.16
CA ASN A 115 -19.38 19.27 36.69
C ASN A 115 -19.21 19.18 38.21
N HIS A 116 -20.27 18.83 38.94
CA HIS A 116 -20.20 18.62 40.39
C HIS A 116 -19.32 17.42 40.73
N ALA A 117 -19.44 16.31 40.01
CA ALA A 117 -18.59 15.14 40.16
C ALA A 117 -17.10 15.46 39.96
N ILE A 118 -16.74 16.23 38.92
CA ILE A 118 -15.36 16.68 38.72
C ILE A 118 -14.90 17.58 39.87
N LYS A 119 -15.77 18.48 40.35
CA LYS A 119 -15.46 19.37 41.47
C LYS A 119 -15.15 18.57 42.73
N LEU A 120 -15.96 17.56 43.05
CA LEU A 120 -15.75 16.66 44.20
C LEU A 120 -14.43 15.89 44.09
N LEU A 121 -14.08 15.36 42.91
CA LEU A 121 -12.78 14.70 42.70
C LEU A 121 -11.58 15.66 42.81
N CYS A 122 -11.81 16.93 42.52
CA CYS A 122 -10.77 17.96 42.53
C CYS A 122 -10.59 18.63 43.89
N ASP A 123 -11.46 18.36 44.87
CA ASP A 123 -11.45 18.98 46.19
C ASP A 123 -10.47 18.25 47.11
N ASP A 124 -9.46 18.98 47.62
CA ASP A 124 -8.42 18.45 48.51
C ASP A 124 -8.91 18.23 49.95
N SER A 125 -10.11 18.71 50.30
CA SER A 125 -10.64 18.68 51.67
C SER A 125 -11.40 17.39 52.03
N MET A 126 -11.78 16.58 51.04
CA MET A 126 -12.64 15.41 51.24
C MET A 126 -11.84 14.12 51.44
N ASP A 127 -12.20 13.36 52.48
CA ASP A 127 -11.59 12.07 52.79
C ASP A 127 -11.89 11.02 51.71
N LEU A 128 -10.81 10.47 51.18
CA LEU A 128 -10.61 10.26 49.75
C LEU A 128 -11.09 8.85 49.31
N MET A 129 -11.17 7.89 50.23
CA MET A 129 -11.41 6.48 49.89
C MET A 129 -12.88 6.17 49.48
N GLY A 130 -13.86 6.69 50.23
CA GLY A 130 -15.27 6.37 49.99
C GLY A 130 -15.91 7.19 48.87
N VAL A 131 -15.49 8.45 48.73
CA VAL A 131 -16.04 9.39 47.75
C VAL A 131 -15.44 9.14 46.37
N TYR A 132 -14.12 8.89 46.27
CA TYR A 132 -13.45 8.68 44.98
C TYR A 132 -14.08 7.53 44.18
N SER A 133 -14.26 6.35 44.78
CA SER A 133 -14.83 5.20 44.05
C SER A 133 -16.21 5.52 43.49
N ARG A 134 -17.10 6.07 44.31
CA ARG A 134 -18.48 6.39 43.90
C ARG A 134 -18.53 7.48 42.83
N VAL A 135 -17.63 8.47 42.90
CA VAL A 135 -17.55 9.52 41.88
C VAL A 135 -16.94 8.98 40.58
N ILE A 136 -15.87 8.19 40.63
CA ILE A 136 -15.25 7.65 39.41
C ILE A 136 -16.19 6.66 38.70
N THR A 137 -16.92 5.83 39.46
CA THR A 137 -18.01 4.98 38.94
C THR A 137 -19.05 5.82 38.21
N LEU A 138 -19.51 6.90 38.84
CA LEU A 138 -20.51 7.79 38.27
C LEU A 138 -20.00 8.42 36.97
N ILE A 139 -18.78 8.97 36.97
CA ILE A 139 -18.17 9.57 35.78
C ILE A 139 -17.99 8.53 34.67
N ALA A 140 -17.46 7.35 34.97
CA ALA A 140 -17.26 6.28 33.99
C ALA A 140 -18.58 5.86 33.33
N LYS A 141 -19.68 5.79 34.10
CA LYS A 141 -21.02 5.52 33.56
C LYS A 141 -21.55 6.69 32.73
N LEU A 142 -21.45 7.93 33.23
CA LEU A 142 -21.88 9.14 32.53
C LEU A 142 -21.20 9.30 31.16
N LEU A 143 -19.91 8.98 31.08
CA LEU A 143 -19.14 9.03 29.84
C LEU A 143 -19.55 7.98 28.79
N LYS A 144 -20.36 6.97 29.15
CA LYS A 144 -20.93 6.03 28.17
C LYS A 144 -22.02 6.70 27.32
N SER A 145 -22.71 7.71 27.85
CA SER A 145 -23.82 8.41 27.18
C SER A 145 -23.36 9.36 26.08
N ASP A 146 -23.94 9.25 24.88
CA ASP A 146 -23.60 10.10 23.74
C ASP A 146 -24.11 11.55 23.90
N HIS A 147 -25.23 11.74 24.59
CA HIS A 147 -25.77 13.08 24.88
C HIS A 147 -24.79 13.95 25.66
N LEU A 148 -24.13 13.36 26.65
CA LEU A 148 -23.20 14.08 27.50
C LEU A 148 -21.88 14.40 26.76
N LYS A 149 -21.41 13.50 25.88
CA LYS A 149 -20.15 13.69 25.11
C LYS A 149 -20.16 14.97 24.27
N ILE A 150 -21.29 15.32 23.67
CA ILE A 150 -21.45 16.53 22.85
C ILE A 150 -21.21 17.78 23.70
N HIS A 151 -21.74 17.81 24.92
CA HIS A 151 -21.69 18.97 25.82
C HIS A 151 -20.35 19.15 26.56
N ILE A 152 -19.55 18.08 26.73
CA ILE A 152 -18.30 18.15 27.51
C ILE A 152 -17.09 18.58 26.65
N SER A 153 -17.16 18.46 25.32
CA SER A 153 -16.07 18.67 24.36
C SER A 153 -15.31 20.01 24.45
N HIS A 154 -15.86 21.05 25.11
CA HIS A 154 -15.30 22.41 25.16
C HIS A 154 -14.68 22.81 26.51
N ASN A 155 -14.48 21.86 27.43
CA ASN A 155 -14.12 22.20 28.80
C ASN A 155 -12.61 22.06 29.13
N ASN A 156 -12.05 23.10 29.74
CA ASN A 156 -10.63 23.20 30.14
C ASN A 156 -10.21 22.34 31.35
N PHE A 157 -11.03 21.39 31.81
CA PHE A 157 -10.76 20.61 33.03
C PHE A 157 -10.09 19.25 32.79
N TRP A 158 -9.82 18.86 31.53
CA TRP A 158 -9.29 17.54 31.21
C TRP A 158 -7.93 17.23 31.83
N LEU A 159 -7.02 18.21 31.82
CA LEU A 159 -5.71 18.07 32.47
C LEU A 159 -5.89 17.82 33.97
N LYS A 160 -6.68 18.66 34.65
CA LYS A 160 -6.92 18.55 36.09
C LYS A 160 -7.58 17.21 36.46
N LEU A 161 -8.56 16.77 35.67
CA LEU A 161 -9.21 15.48 35.85
C LEU A 161 -8.20 14.33 35.67
N MET A 162 -7.36 14.38 34.63
CA MET A 162 -6.31 13.40 34.41
C MET A 162 -5.34 13.32 35.60
N GLU A 163 -4.87 14.47 36.11
CA GLU A 163 -3.97 14.50 37.27
C GLU A 163 -4.62 13.86 38.52
N ARG A 164 -5.92 14.11 38.75
CA ARG A 164 -6.66 13.49 39.86
C ARG A 164 -6.90 12.00 39.66
N VAL A 165 -7.23 11.56 38.45
CA VAL A 165 -7.37 10.13 38.12
C VAL A 165 -6.03 9.41 38.30
N MET A 166 -4.92 10.00 37.85
CA MET A 166 -3.58 9.46 38.06
C MET A 166 -3.23 9.41 39.56
N LEU A 167 -3.57 10.45 40.34
CA LEU A 167 -3.38 10.41 41.79
C LEU A 167 -4.19 9.27 42.43
N GLY A 168 -5.45 9.11 42.04
CA GLY A 168 -6.33 8.05 42.51
C GLY A 168 -5.81 6.65 42.20
N LEU A 169 -5.28 6.44 41.00
CA LEU A 169 -4.61 5.20 40.60
C LEU A 169 -3.39 4.87 41.48
N LYS A 170 -2.73 5.86 42.09
CA LYS A 170 -1.62 5.65 43.03
C LYS A 170 -2.08 5.39 44.47
N SER A 171 -3.12 6.08 44.90
CA SER A 171 -3.57 6.06 46.30
C SER A 171 -4.53 4.91 46.62
N PHE A 172 -5.24 4.38 45.62
CA PHE A 172 -6.33 3.41 45.82
C PHE A 172 -6.06 2.03 45.20
N CYS A 173 -4.80 1.57 45.26
CA CYS A 173 -4.33 0.32 44.68
C CYS A 173 -4.93 -0.98 45.26
N SER A 174 -5.96 -0.92 46.09
CA SER A 174 -6.60 -2.10 46.70
C SER A 174 -7.93 -2.50 46.04
N ASP A 175 -8.62 -1.59 45.33
CA ASP A 175 -9.93 -1.87 44.71
C ASP A 175 -9.84 -1.91 43.18
N VAL A 176 -9.94 -3.12 42.61
CA VAL A 176 -9.86 -3.37 41.17
C VAL A 176 -10.96 -2.63 40.40
N CYS A 177 -12.17 -2.51 40.94
CA CYS A 177 -13.29 -1.86 40.26
C CYS A 177 -13.01 -0.37 40.03
N SER A 178 -12.59 0.34 41.09
CA SER A 178 -12.21 1.74 41.01
C SER A 178 -11.06 1.99 40.03
N VAL A 179 -10.10 1.06 39.94
CA VAL A 179 -8.99 1.15 38.98
C VAL A 179 -9.47 0.97 37.54
N VAL A 180 -10.33 -0.03 37.28
CA VAL A 180 -10.92 -0.24 35.94
C VAL A 180 -11.70 0.99 35.49
N GLU A 181 -12.53 1.56 36.36
CA GLU A 181 -13.31 2.76 36.07
C GLU A 181 -12.41 3.98 35.85
N SER A 182 -11.35 4.13 36.65
CA SER A 182 -10.32 5.16 36.46
C SER A 182 -9.66 5.05 35.08
N LEU A 183 -9.32 3.83 34.63
CA LEU A 183 -8.77 3.59 33.30
C LEU A 183 -9.76 3.91 32.17
N GLN A 184 -11.06 3.63 32.36
CA GLN A 184 -12.09 3.99 31.38
C GLN A 184 -12.22 5.51 31.22
N VAL A 185 -12.22 6.24 32.34
CA VAL A 185 -12.22 7.70 32.35
C VAL A 185 -10.95 8.23 31.68
N LEU A 186 -9.79 7.67 32.00
CA LEU A 186 -8.51 8.07 31.41
C LEU A 186 -8.48 7.84 29.89
N ALA A 187 -8.91 6.66 29.43
CA ALA A 187 -9.04 6.34 28.01
C ALA A 187 -9.96 7.33 27.28
N PHE A 188 -11.03 7.80 27.91
CA PHE A 188 -11.91 8.82 27.34
C PHE A 188 -11.18 10.17 27.22
N ILE A 189 -10.50 10.62 28.27
CA ILE A 189 -9.75 11.89 28.29
C ILE A 189 -8.72 11.91 27.16
N LEU A 190 -7.90 10.85 27.05
CA LEU A 190 -6.87 10.75 26.03
C LEU A 190 -7.42 10.71 24.59
N LYS A 191 -8.69 10.32 24.40
CA LYS A 191 -9.31 10.39 23.07
C LYS A 191 -9.65 11.81 22.64
N GLN A 192 -9.96 12.70 23.57
CA GLN A 192 -10.42 14.06 23.27
C GLN A 192 -9.26 14.99 22.89
N ASP A 193 -8.07 14.77 23.46
CA ASP A 193 -6.94 15.68 23.32
C ASP A 193 -5.65 14.90 23.04
N ALA A 194 -4.92 15.32 22.00
CA ALA A 194 -3.64 14.72 21.62
C ALA A 194 -2.51 15.14 22.57
N ASP A 195 -2.53 16.37 23.10
CA ASP A 195 -1.48 16.91 23.96
C ASP A 195 -1.47 16.20 25.32
N LEU A 196 -2.65 15.80 25.81
CA LEU A 196 -2.76 15.02 27.04
C LEU A 196 -2.11 13.62 26.93
N ARG A 197 -1.99 13.07 25.71
CA ARG A 197 -1.25 11.81 25.49
C ARG A 197 0.23 12.01 25.76
N ASP A 198 0.78 13.14 25.34
CA ASP A 198 2.18 13.47 25.58
C ASP A 198 2.44 13.74 27.05
N VAL A 199 1.56 14.52 27.69
CA VAL A 199 1.64 14.77 29.15
C VAL A 199 1.62 13.45 29.93
N LEU A 200 0.75 12.50 29.59
CA LEU A 200 0.71 11.21 30.25
C LEU A 200 1.99 10.40 30.01
N ALA A 201 2.49 10.36 28.77
CA ALA A 201 3.69 9.63 28.42
C ALA A 201 4.98 10.22 29.03
N GLU A 202 5.04 11.54 29.21
CA GLU A 202 6.20 12.21 29.79
C GLU A 202 6.18 12.19 31.32
N LYS A 203 5.05 12.56 31.93
CA LYS A 203 4.93 12.77 33.39
C LYS A 203 4.54 11.50 34.15
N TYR A 204 3.67 10.68 33.57
CA TYR A 204 2.97 9.60 34.29
C TYR A 204 3.30 8.19 33.77
N ARG A 205 4.14 8.03 32.74
CA ARG A 205 4.49 6.73 32.14
C ARG A 205 4.93 5.68 33.15
N VAL A 206 5.87 6.00 34.04
CA VAL A 206 6.41 5.03 35.00
C VAL A 206 5.30 4.52 35.91
N GLN A 207 4.55 5.46 36.49
CA GLN A 207 3.42 5.16 37.37
C GLN A 207 2.37 4.30 36.65
N TYR A 208 2.05 4.64 35.40
CA TYR A 208 1.06 3.91 34.62
C TYR A 208 1.53 2.47 34.32
N LEU A 209 2.78 2.29 33.87
CA LEU A 209 3.35 0.99 33.55
C LEU A 209 3.51 0.07 34.78
N GLU A 210 3.66 0.64 35.98
CA GLU A 210 3.73 -0.10 37.24
C GLU A 210 2.38 -0.74 37.63
N LEU A 211 1.25 -0.20 37.17
CA LEU A 211 -0.08 -0.78 37.45
C LEU A 211 -0.19 -2.22 36.95
N PHE A 212 0.49 -2.54 35.84
CA PHE A 212 0.53 -3.90 35.31
C PHE A 212 1.04 -4.91 36.36
N LYS A 213 2.10 -4.58 37.09
CA LYS A 213 2.70 -5.47 38.10
C LYS A 213 1.75 -5.77 39.26
N VAL A 214 0.85 -4.84 39.58
CA VAL A 214 -0.09 -4.96 40.71
C VAL A 214 -1.31 -5.79 40.32
N TYR A 215 -1.82 -5.61 39.10
CA TYR A 215 -3.13 -6.14 38.69
C TYR A 215 -3.07 -7.14 37.53
N GLU A 216 -1.89 -7.72 37.26
CA GLU A 216 -1.68 -8.70 36.19
C GLU A 216 -2.54 -9.97 36.27
N GLN A 217 -3.36 -10.15 37.31
CA GLN A 217 -4.27 -11.29 37.49
C GLN A 217 -5.71 -10.99 37.04
N SER A 218 -6.09 -9.73 36.87
CA SER A 218 -7.46 -9.35 36.48
C SER A 218 -7.57 -9.13 34.96
N SER A 219 -8.35 -9.96 34.28
CA SER A 219 -8.59 -9.83 32.83
C SER A 219 -9.25 -8.50 32.47
N GLN A 220 -10.25 -8.08 33.25
CA GLN A 220 -10.96 -6.81 33.04
C GLN A 220 -10.02 -5.59 33.22
N PHE A 221 -9.11 -5.63 34.18
CA PHE A 221 -8.06 -4.61 34.31
C PHE A 221 -7.17 -4.60 33.07
N ILE A 222 -6.65 -5.76 32.65
CA ILE A 222 -5.71 -5.87 31.52
C ILE A 222 -6.35 -5.32 30.24
N GLN A 223 -7.60 -5.65 29.94
CA GLN A 223 -8.30 -5.11 28.78
C GLN A 223 -8.33 -3.57 28.78
N ASN A 224 -8.72 -2.94 29.90
CA ASN A 224 -8.80 -1.47 29.99
C ASN A 224 -7.41 -0.82 30.02
N TYR A 225 -6.43 -1.51 30.60
CA TYR A 225 -5.03 -1.11 30.64
C TYR A 225 -4.42 -1.06 29.22
N LEU A 226 -4.58 -2.14 28.46
CA LEU A 226 -4.11 -2.24 27.07
C LEU A 226 -4.83 -1.23 26.17
N ARG A 227 -6.15 -1.05 26.35
CA ARG A 227 -6.93 -0.06 25.61
C ARG A 227 -6.43 1.36 25.81
N THR A 228 -6.11 1.72 27.04
CA THR A 228 -5.56 3.05 27.35
C THR A 228 -4.16 3.21 26.76
N LEU A 229 -3.30 2.18 26.84
CA LEU A 229 -1.99 2.19 26.15
C LEU A 229 -2.12 2.32 24.64
N ARG A 230 -3.12 1.68 24.03
CA ARG A 230 -3.38 1.78 22.58
C ARG A 230 -3.74 3.20 22.19
N ILE A 231 -4.62 3.84 22.95
CA ILE A 231 -5.04 5.24 22.72
C ILE A 231 -3.85 6.18 22.90
N LEU A 232 -3.07 5.99 23.96
CA LEU A 232 -1.83 6.73 24.22
C LEU A 232 -0.87 6.63 23.04
N SER A 233 -0.65 5.41 22.55
CA SER A 233 0.27 5.09 21.46
C SER A 233 -0.22 5.56 20.08
N LYS A 234 -1.41 6.17 19.97
CA LYS A 234 -1.82 6.80 18.70
C LYS A 234 -0.99 8.05 18.38
N ASN A 235 -0.48 8.75 19.38
CA ASN A 235 0.44 9.88 19.17
C ASN A 235 1.89 9.38 19.00
N THR A 236 2.64 10.01 18.08
CA THR A 236 3.99 9.59 17.67
C THR A 236 5.02 9.72 18.81
N THR A 237 5.00 10.85 19.51
CA THR A 237 5.82 11.17 20.69
C THR A 237 5.53 10.24 21.86
N ALA A 238 4.24 10.12 22.24
CA ALA A 238 3.84 9.19 23.29
C ALA A 238 4.21 7.72 22.95
N ARG A 239 4.02 7.30 21.69
CA ARG A 239 4.35 5.94 21.21
C ARG A 239 5.84 5.63 21.41
N SER A 240 6.76 6.50 21.00
CA SER A 240 8.19 6.23 21.12
C SER A 240 8.64 6.01 22.58
N LEU A 241 8.01 6.73 23.53
CA LEU A 241 8.32 6.62 24.95
C LEU A 241 7.84 5.32 25.59
N VAL A 242 6.75 4.71 25.11
CA VAL A 242 6.13 3.53 25.76
C VAL A 242 6.34 2.22 25.02
N SER A 243 6.74 2.26 23.74
CA SER A 243 6.71 1.11 22.83
C SER A 243 7.43 -0.13 23.34
N LEU A 244 8.71 -0.03 23.71
CA LEU A 244 9.50 -1.20 24.11
C LEU A 244 8.98 -1.84 25.41
N SER A 245 8.58 -1.02 26.38
CA SER A 245 7.97 -1.50 27.63
C SER A 245 6.61 -2.15 27.39
N ALA A 246 5.79 -1.54 26.54
CA ALA A 246 4.47 -2.06 26.21
C ALA A 246 4.55 -3.39 25.47
N ILE A 247 5.47 -3.54 24.52
CA ILE A 247 5.70 -4.83 23.82
C ILE A 247 6.05 -5.93 24.83
N ASN A 248 7.02 -5.71 25.71
CA ASN A 248 7.42 -6.73 26.69
C ASN A 248 6.25 -7.16 27.59
N GLN A 249 5.40 -6.21 28.01
CA GLN A 249 4.20 -6.52 28.79
C GLN A 249 3.16 -7.29 27.97
N VAL A 250 2.90 -6.90 26.73
CA VAL A 250 1.96 -7.61 25.84
C VAL A 250 2.40 -9.04 25.60
N LEU A 251 3.69 -9.28 25.34
CA LEU A 251 4.21 -10.64 25.14
C LEU A 251 4.02 -11.50 26.40
N SER A 252 4.21 -10.91 27.59
CA SER A 252 3.91 -11.59 28.87
C SER A 252 2.42 -11.86 29.05
N ILE A 253 1.54 -10.93 28.65
CA ILE A 253 0.09 -11.07 28.75
C ILE A 253 -0.39 -12.19 27.84
N ILE A 254 0.03 -12.21 26.58
CA ILE A 254 -0.34 -13.25 25.61
C ILE A 254 0.10 -14.63 26.11
N ALA A 255 1.30 -14.74 26.69
CA ALA A 255 1.77 -16.00 27.25
C ALA A 255 0.90 -16.53 28.41
N LYS A 256 0.28 -15.62 29.19
CA LYS A 256 -0.51 -15.94 30.40
C LYS A 256 -2.00 -16.13 30.12
N TYR A 257 -2.59 -15.27 29.30
CA TYR A 257 -4.03 -15.20 29.00
C TYR A 257 -4.36 -15.90 27.67
N LYS A 258 -3.81 -17.09 27.48
CA LYS A 258 -4.09 -17.90 26.28
C LYS A 258 -5.58 -18.20 26.20
N SER A 259 -6.16 -18.04 25.02
CA SER A 259 -7.58 -18.27 24.73
C SER A 259 -8.59 -17.29 25.33
N GLU A 260 -8.18 -16.23 26.03
CA GLU A 260 -9.09 -15.13 26.41
C GLU A 260 -9.20 -14.11 25.27
N ASN A 261 -10.20 -14.31 24.40
CA ASN A 261 -10.37 -13.55 23.16
C ASN A 261 -10.31 -12.02 23.35
N ASP A 262 -10.97 -11.48 24.37
CA ASP A 262 -11.03 -10.03 24.59
C ASP A 262 -9.65 -9.43 24.95
N VAL A 263 -8.85 -10.16 25.74
CA VAL A 263 -7.50 -9.73 26.15
C VAL A 263 -6.54 -9.85 24.97
N ILE A 264 -6.64 -10.95 24.21
CA ILE A 264 -5.81 -11.18 23.02
C ILE A 264 -6.14 -10.16 21.94
N GLU A 265 -7.41 -9.88 21.69
CA GLU A 265 -7.85 -8.89 20.72
C GLU A 265 -7.26 -7.50 21.03
N GLU A 266 -7.38 -7.02 22.26
CA GLU A 266 -6.82 -5.72 22.64
C GLU A 266 -5.28 -5.73 22.63
N SER A 267 -4.65 -6.89 22.88
CA SER A 267 -3.20 -7.08 22.74
C SER A 267 -2.74 -6.91 21.29
N PHE A 268 -3.41 -7.56 20.34
CA PHE A 268 -3.11 -7.44 18.91
C PHE A 268 -3.33 -6.02 18.39
N LEU A 269 -4.43 -5.39 18.79
CA LEU A 269 -4.74 -4.00 18.45
C LEU A 269 -3.67 -3.03 18.97
N LEU A 270 -3.11 -3.27 20.15
CA LEU A 270 -2.00 -2.47 20.67
C LEU A 270 -0.72 -2.73 19.88
N VAL A 271 -0.36 -3.99 19.62
CA VAL A 271 0.86 -4.34 18.86
C VAL A 271 0.84 -3.72 17.47
N GLU A 272 -0.30 -3.76 16.76
CA GLU A 272 -0.47 -3.11 15.47
C GLU A 272 -0.09 -1.62 15.53
N VAL A 273 -0.59 -0.89 16.54
CA VAL A 273 -0.28 0.54 16.72
C VAL A 273 1.19 0.77 17.07
N LEU A 274 1.79 -0.13 17.87
CA LEU A 274 3.21 -0.03 18.25
C LEU A 274 4.16 -0.30 17.08
N CYS A 275 3.80 -1.17 16.12
CA CYS A 275 4.61 -1.49 14.94
C CYS A 275 4.89 -0.28 14.03
N TYR A 276 4.10 0.80 14.11
CA TYR A 276 4.39 2.06 13.42
C TYR A 276 5.61 2.80 13.97
N HIS A 277 6.18 2.37 15.10
CA HIS A 277 7.48 2.86 15.59
C HIS A 277 8.60 1.92 15.13
N ASP A 278 9.63 2.47 14.50
CA ASP A 278 10.70 1.69 13.84
C ASP A 278 11.36 0.68 14.78
N HIS A 279 11.79 1.14 15.96
CA HIS A 279 12.48 0.26 16.92
C HIS A 279 11.56 -0.83 17.49
N ALA A 280 10.24 -0.59 17.50
CA ALA A 280 9.28 -1.57 17.98
C ALA A 280 9.12 -2.74 16.99
N ARG A 281 8.97 -2.43 15.69
CA ARG A 281 8.89 -3.46 14.66
C ARG A 281 10.20 -4.21 14.49
N GLU A 282 11.35 -3.53 14.52
CA GLU A 282 12.67 -4.16 14.49
C GLU A 282 12.84 -5.12 15.68
N PHE A 283 12.53 -4.67 16.90
CA PHE A 283 12.63 -5.52 18.09
C PHE A 283 11.74 -6.77 18.02
N LEU A 284 10.51 -6.66 17.51
CA LEU A 284 9.60 -7.80 17.34
C LEU A 284 10.11 -8.82 16.31
N VAL A 285 10.71 -8.33 15.22
CA VAL A 285 11.26 -9.16 14.14
C VAL A 285 12.57 -9.81 14.58
N ASP A 286 13.53 -9.04 15.08
CA ASP A 286 14.88 -9.49 15.48
C ASP A 286 14.83 -10.54 16.59
N LYS A 287 13.87 -10.43 17.50
CA LYS A 287 13.65 -11.42 18.57
C LYS A 287 12.78 -12.59 18.14
N GLY A 288 12.26 -12.59 16.91
CA GLY A 288 11.39 -13.65 16.39
C GLY A 288 10.04 -13.77 17.11
N TYR A 289 9.58 -12.71 17.79
CA TYR A 289 8.33 -12.73 18.57
C TYR A 289 7.09 -12.84 17.70
N ILE A 290 7.17 -12.35 16.46
CA ILE A 290 6.09 -12.50 15.49
C ILE A 290 5.78 -13.98 15.26
N MET A 291 6.80 -14.82 15.01
CA MET A 291 6.59 -16.23 14.72
C MET A 291 6.47 -17.12 15.95
N SER A 292 7.14 -16.77 17.05
CA SER A 292 7.12 -17.59 18.26
C SER A 292 5.91 -17.33 19.17
N ILE A 293 5.32 -16.13 19.13
CA ILE A 293 4.25 -15.72 20.06
C ILE A 293 2.98 -15.29 19.31
N LEU A 294 3.07 -14.34 18.37
CA LEU A 294 1.88 -13.81 17.69
C LEU A 294 1.27 -14.81 16.71
N PHE A 295 2.10 -15.47 15.90
CA PHE A 295 1.63 -16.40 14.86
C PHE A 295 0.85 -17.61 15.43
N PRO A 296 1.29 -18.28 16.52
CA PRO A 296 0.49 -19.34 17.16
C PRO A 296 -0.89 -18.87 17.61
N GLU A 297 -1.02 -17.65 18.15
CA GLU A 297 -2.32 -17.11 18.57
C GLU A 297 -3.21 -16.71 17.39
N LEU A 298 -2.64 -16.23 16.29
CA LEU A 298 -3.39 -16.05 15.04
C LEU A 298 -3.92 -17.39 14.52
N ARG A 299 -3.16 -18.47 14.68
CA ARG A 299 -3.57 -19.82 14.25
C ARG A 299 -4.62 -20.43 15.16
N SER A 300 -4.61 -20.12 16.46
CA SER A 300 -5.61 -20.59 17.43
C SER A 300 -6.93 -19.82 17.27
N SER A 301 -6.87 -18.51 17.10
CA SER A 301 -8.02 -17.59 17.10
C SER A 301 -8.59 -17.34 15.70
N ARG A 302 -8.78 -18.41 14.91
CA ARG A 302 -9.28 -18.31 13.51
C ARG A 302 -10.69 -17.73 13.42
N ASP A 303 -11.50 -17.89 14.45
CA ASP A 303 -12.89 -17.42 14.51
C ASP A 303 -13.02 -15.92 14.79
N ASN A 304 -12.01 -15.29 15.42
CA ASN A 304 -12.09 -13.87 15.76
C ASN A 304 -11.60 -13.01 14.58
N VAL A 305 -12.54 -12.32 13.94
CA VAL A 305 -12.30 -11.42 12.79
C VAL A 305 -11.28 -10.33 13.13
N GLN A 306 -11.40 -9.69 14.29
CA GLN A 306 -10.55 -8.55 14.66
C GLN A 306 -9.10 -8.96 14.89
N ILE A 307 -8.87 -10.14 15.50
CA ILE A 307 -7.54 -10.71 15.67
C ILE A 307 -6.90 -11.01 14.30
N GLN A 308 -7.66 -11.61 13.38
CA GLN A 308 -7.16 -11.89 12.02
C GLN A 308 -6.80 -10.61 11.26
N ILE A 309 -7.65 -9.58 11.31
CA ILE A 309 -7.37 -8.27 10.69
C ILE A 309 -6.09 -7.66 11.26
N SER A 310 -5.99 -7.57 12.59
CA SER A 310 -4.83 -6.98 13.26
C SER A 310 -3.55 -7.77 12.94
N GLY A 311 -3.64 -9.11 12.87
CA GLY A 311 -2.54 -9.97 12.44
C GLY A 311 -2.05 -9.70 11.02
N LEU A 312 -2.98 -9.54 10.07
CA LEU A 312 -2.65 -9.17 8.68
C LEU A 312 -2.03 -7.76 8.60
N CYS A 313 -2.52 -6.80 9.39
CA CYS A 313 -1.94 -5.47 9.50
C CYS A 313 -0.52 -5.50 10.08
N ILE A 314 -0.29 -6.26 11.15
CA ILE A 314 1.05 -6.45 11.74
C ILE A 314 1.99 -7.03 10.68
N PHE A 315 1.57 -8.09 9.99
CA PHE A 315 2.34 -8.69 8.90
C PHE A 315 2.70 -7.66 7.82
N LEU A 316 1.74 -6.85 7.36
CA LEU A 316 1.98 -5.81 6.36
C LEU A 316 3.06 -4.80 6.78
N ILE A 317 3.10 -4.43 8.06
CA ILE A 317 4.08 -3.47 8.60
C ILE A 317 5.46 -4.12 8.76
N THR A 318 5.52 -5.43 9.05
CA THR A 318 6.77 -6.12 9.40
C THR A 318 7.36 -6.96 8.28
N ALA A 319 6.63 -7.23 7.20
CA ALA A 319 7.02 -8.18 6.14
C ALA A 319 8.40 -7.89 5.54
N ASP A 320 8.69 -6.63 5.20
CA ASP A 320 9.99 -6.25 4.64
C ASP A 320 11.13 -6.65 5.57
N LEU A 321 11.02 -6.31 6.86
CA LEU A 321 12.02 -6.66 7.87
C LEU A 321 12.15 -8.18 8.05
N MET A 322 11.02 -8.89 8.06
CA MET A 322 10.99 -10.35 8.26
C MET A 322 11.69 -11.11 7.12
N PHE A 323 11.70 -10.58 5.91
CA PHE A 323 12.26 -11.25 4.73
C PHE A 323 13.63 -10.71 4.28
N LEU A 324 14.24 -9.75 4.99
CA LEU A 324 15.57 -9.21 4.70
C LEU A 324 16.70 -10.25 4.80
N THR A 325 16.63 -11.21 5.72
CA THR A 325 17.72 -12.17 5.98
C THR A 325 17.36 -13.60 5.58
N GLY A 326 17.87 -14.07 4.43
CA GLY A 326 17.98 -15.50 4.09
C GLY A 326 16.69 -16.29 3.79
N SER A 327 16.87 -17.48 3.22
CA SER A 327 15.79 -18.32 2.66
C SER A 327 14.87 -18.90 3.74
N LEU A 328 13.71 -18.27 3.93
CA LEU A 328 12.63 -18.76 4.78
C LEU A 328 11.39 -19.09 3.93
N SER A 329 11.56 -19.94 2.91
CA SER A 329 10.45 -20.42 2.07
C SER A 329 9.32 -21.03 2.91
N GLU A 330 9.67 -21.70 4.01
CA GLU A 330 8.71 -22.20 4.99
C GLU A 330 7.94 -21.07 5.69
N LEU A 331 8.60 -19.98 6.11
CA LEU A 331 7.91 -18.84 6.74
C LEU A 331 6.86 -18.26 5.79
N ALA A 332 7.22 -18.12 4.52
CA ALA A 332 6.34 -17.56 3.50
C ALA A 332 5.11 -18.46 3.26
N SER A 333 5.28 -19.78 3.26
CA SER A 333 4.15 -20.72 3.14
C SER A 333 3.21 -20.71 4.35
N HIS A 334 3.73 -20.53 5.56
CA HIS A 334 2.91 -20.37 6.77
C HIS A 334 2.04 -19.10 6.72
N TRP A 335 2.60 -17.97 6.26
CA TRP A 335 1.82 -16.74 6.08
C TRP A 335 0.80 -16.85 4.96
N LEU A 336 1.12 -17.56 3.87
CA LEU A 336 0.15 -17.88 2.83
C LEU A 336 -1.01 -18.72 3.39
N GLU A 337 -0.73 -19.76 4.17
CA GLU A 337 -1.74 -20.57 4.86
C GLU A 337 -2.66 -19.67 5.70
N LEU A 338 -2.09 -18.76 6.48
CA LEU A 338 -2.84 -17.85 7.34
C LEU A 338 -3.75 -16.91 6.54
N ILE A 339 -3.22 -16.26 5.49
CA ILE A 339 -3.99 -15.38 4.60
C ILE A 339 -5.16 -16.15 3.98
N TYR A 340 -4.91 -17.37 3.47
CA TYR A 340 -5.94 -18.23 2.92
C TYR A 340 -7.05 -18.54 3.94
N HIS A 341 -6.69 -18.94 5.16
CA HIS A 341 -7.67 -19.28 6.18
C HIS A 341 -8.49 -18.07 6.64
N ALA A 342 -7.85 -16.90 6.79
CA ALA A 342 -8.56 -15.67 7.14
C ALA A 342 -9.61 -15.30 6.08
N MET A 343 -9.20 -15.27 4.80
CA MET A 343 -10.09 -14.91 3.69
C MET A 343 -11.18 -15.96 3.42
N SER A 344 -10.87 -17.26 3.53
CA SER A 344 -11.85 -18.32 3.27
C SER A 344 -12.86 -18.49 4.41
N LYS A 345 -12.48 -18.21 5.66
CA LYS A 345 -13.37 -18.34 6.81
C LYS A 345 -14.30 -17.15 6.97
N HIS A 346 -13.82 -15.94 6.65
CA HIS A 346 -14.56 -14.68 6.86
C HIS A 346 -14.95 -14.01 5.53
N MET A 347 -15.51 -14.79 4.60
CA MET A 347 -15.81 -14.33 3.23
C MET A 347 -16.71 -13.08 3.16
N GLU A 348 -17.60 -12.90 4.14
CA GLU A 348 -18.55 -11.77 4.18
C GLU A 348 -17.94 -10.48 4.76
N LYS A 349 -16.69 -10.51 5.24
CA LYS A 349 -16.06 -9.37 5.93
C LYS A 349 -15.14 -8.58 5.00
N LEU A 350 -15.59 -7.38 4.62
CA LEU A 350 -14.86 -6.46 3.75
C LEU A 350 -13.40 -6.24 4.16
N GLU A 351 -13.16 -5.95 5.45
CA GLU A 351 -11.82 -5.64 5.96
C GLU A 351 -10.84 -6.82 5.84
N ILE A 352 -11.32 -8.05 6.01
CA ILE A 352 -10.49 -9.26 5.82
C ILE A 352 -10.02 -9.37 4.38
N HIS A 353 -10.88 -9.12 3.40
CA HIS A 353 -10.47 -9.17 1.99
C HIS A 353 -9.55 -8.00 1.62
N LEU A 354 -9.78 -6.82 2.17
CA LEU A 354 -8.88 -5.67 1.99
C LEU A 354 -7.46 -5.98 2.47
N TYR A 355 -7.30 -6.39 3.73
CA TYR A 355 -6.00 -6.65 4.31
C TYR A 355 -5.40 -7.98 3.85
N GLY A 356 -6.23 -8.98 3.56
CA GLY A 356 -5.80 -10.27 3.00
C GLY A 356 -5.19 -10.12 1.61
N CYS A 357 -5.84 -9.36 0.72
CA CYS A 357 -5.26 -9.05 -0.59
C CYS A 357 -3.98 -8.20 -0.47
N LYS A 358 -3.98 -7.16 0.37
CA LYS A 358 -2.74 -6.38 0.62
C LYS A 358 -1.60 -7.26 1.12
N ALA A 359 -1.88 -8.13 2.10
CA ALA A 359 -0.90 -9.05 2.67
C ALA A 359 -0.38 -10.03 1.63
N LEU A 360 -1.26 -10.60 0.79
CA LEU A 360 -0.85 -11.49 -0.30
C LEU A 360 0.05 -10.77 -1.32
N SER A 361 -0.34 -9.56 -1.74
CA SER A 361 0.49 -8.74 -2.62
C SER A 361 1.87 -8.49 -2.02
N LYS A 362 1.93 -8.14 -0.72
CA LYS A 362 3.20 -7.88 -0.03
C LYS A 362 4.05 -9.14 0.11
N LEU A 363 3.42 -10.29 0.37
CA LEU A 363 4.10 -11.57 0.46
C LEU A 363 4.74 -11.96 -0.88
N LEU A 364 4.01 -11.83 -1.99
CA LEU A 364 4.52 -12.10 -3.34
C LEU A 364 5.62 -11.12 -3.77
N GLU A 365 5.51 -9.85 -3.34
CA GLU A 365 6.54 -8.82 -3.57
C GLU A 365 7.86 -9.18 -2.85
N CYS A 366 7.78 -9.64 -1.60
CA CYS A 366 8.97 -10.02 -0.81
C CYS A 366 9.53 -11.40 -1.19
N ARG A 367 8.67 -12.34 -1.58
CA ARG A 367 8.98 -13.76 -1.86
C ARG A 367 8.13 -14.28 -3.03
N PRO A 368 8.57 -14.07 -4.28
CA PRO A 368 7.85 -14.55 -5.46
C PRO A 368 7.63 -16.07 -5.44
N GLU A 369 8.57 -16.86 -4.88
CA GLU A 369 8.54 -18.33 -4.86
C GLU A 369 7.29 -18.92 -4.18
N VAL A 370 6.54 -18.10 -3.43
CA VAL A 370 5.29 -18.47 -2.77
C VAL A 370 4.23 -19.00 -3.74
N TYR A 371 4.31 -18.64 -5.04
CA TYR A 371 3.39 -19.14 -6.05
C TYR A 371 3.33 -20.68 -6.09
N MET A 372 4.39 -21.39 -5.69
CA MET A 372 4.43 -22.86 -5.70
C MET A 372 3.34 -23.50 -4.82
N TRP A 373 2.93 -22.81 -3.75
CA TRP A 373 1.87 -23.23 -2.84
C TRP A 373 0.50 -22.63 -3.17
N ILE A 374 0.37 -21.88 -4.27
CA ILE A 374 -0.88 -21.28 -4.70
C ILE A 374 -1.47 -22.09 -5.86
N GLY A 375 -2.74 -22.45 -5.76
CA GLY A 375 -3.40 -23.29 -6.76
C GLY A 375 -4.57 -24.09 -6.18
N GLU A 376 -5.14 -24.96 -7.00
CA GLU A 376 -6.29 -25.81 -6.64
C GLU A 376 -5.92 -27.29 -6.48
N SER A 377 -4.64 -27.66 -6.64
CA SER A 377 -4.20 -29.06 -6.53
C SER A 377 -4.17 -29.52 -5.07
N PRO A 378 -5.01 -30.50 -4.68
CA PRO A 378 -4.98 -31.06 -3.33
C PRO A 378 -3.69 -31.85 -3.06
N ASP A 379 -3.18 -32.54 -4.08
CA ASP A 379 -1.98 -33.39 -3.99
C ASP A 379 -0.73 -32.58 -3.64
N LEU A 380 -0.65 -31.36 -4.17
CA LEU A 380 0.46 -30.42 -3.91
C LEU A 380 0.24 -29.54 -2.67
N LYS A 381 -0.86 -29.76 -1.91
CA LYS A 381 -1.25 -28.95 -0.74
C LYS A 381 -1.31 -27.45 -1.06
N GLN A 382 -1.85 -27.11 -2.21
CA GLN A 382 -1.96 -25.72 -2.65
C GLN A 382 -3.19 -25.01 -2.05
N PHE A 383 -3.07 -23.69 -1.89
CA PHE A 383 -4.13 -22.83 -1.40
C PHE A 383 -4.75 -22.00 -2.54
N PRO A 384 -6.07 -22.02 -2.75
CA PRO A 384 -6.73 -21.33 -3.86
C PRO A 384 -6.95 -19.83 -3.60
N VAL A 385 -5.92 -19.12 -3.11
CA VAL A 385 -6.01 -17.68 -2.79
C VAL A 385 -6.24 -16.79 -4.02
N HIS A 386 -5.83 -17.24 -5.21
CA HIS A 386 -6.11 -16.55 -6.47
C HIS A 386 -7.63 -16.45 -6.72
N THR A 387 -8.37 -17.54 -6.46
CA THR A 387 -9.84 -17.56 -6.54
C THR A 387 -10.48 -16.65 -5.48
N LEU A 388 -9.90 -16.56 -4.28
CA LEU A 388 -10.38 -15.63 -3.24
C LEU A 388 -10.12 -14.15 -3.60
N CYS A 389 -9.05 -13.84 -4.34
CA CYS A 389 -8.82 -12.48 -4.86
C CYS A 389 -9.88 -12.09 -5.90
N LEU A 390 -10.23 -13.02 -6.81
CA LEU A 390 -11.36 -12.82 -7.72
C LEU A 390 -12.68 -12.67 -6.94
N GLY A 391 -12.91 -13.51 -5.94
CA GLY A 391 -14.07 -13.41 -5.05
C GLY A 391 -14.17 -12.05 -4.35
N ALA A 392 -13.04 -11.46 -3.93
CA ALA A 392 -13.01 -10.12 -3.33
C ALA A 392 -13.53 -9.04 -4.29
N ILE A 393 -13.17 -9.11 -5.58
CA ILE A 393 -13.70 -8.19 -6.62
C ILE A 393 -15.21 -8.44 -6.81
N LEU A 394 -15.64 -9.69 -6.92
CA LEU A 394 -17.05 -10.01 -7.18
C LEU A 394 -17.96 -9.63 -6.00
N MET A 395 -17.49 -9.77 -4.76
CA MET A 395 -18.29 -9.50 -3.55
C MET A 395 -18.25 -8.03 -3.12
N PHE A 396 -17.08 -7.39 -3.20
CA PHE A 396 -16.84 -6.05 -2.65
C PHE A 396 -16.34 -5.07 -3.71
N GLY A 397 -16.55 -5.37 -4.99
CA GLY A 397 -16.06 -4.59 -6.12
C GLY A 397 -16.46 -3.12 -6.12
N ASN A 398 -17.57 -2.74 -5.47
CA ASN A 398 -17.98 -1.34 -5.31
C ASN A 398 -17.10 -0.55 -4.33
N ASN A 399 -16.28 -1.20 -3.50
CA ASN A 399 -15.33 -0.53 -2.64
C ASN A 399 -13.97 -0.40 -3.34
N SER A 400 -13.53 0.83 -3.57
CA SER A 400 -12.30 1.10 -4.32
C SER A 400 -11.05 0.51 -3.67
N ASP A 401 -10.96 0.47 -2.34
CA ASP A 401 -9.77 -0.03 -1.64
C ASP A 401 -9.64 -1.54 -1.77
N VAL A 402 -10.75 -2.28 -1.69
CA VAL A 402 -10.76 -3.73 -1.92
C VAL A 402 -10.44 -4.04 -3.37
N TYR A 403 -11.06 -3.32 -4.31
CA TYR A 403 -10.77 -3.48 -5.74
C TYR A 403 -9.28 -3.25 -6.05
N VAL A 404 -8.69 -2.18 -5.52
CA VAL A 404 -7.25 -1.88 -5.66
C VAL A 404 -6.39 -3.00 -5.10
N ALA A 405 -6.69 -3.46 -3.88
CA ALA A 405 -5.91 -4.51 -3.24
C ALA A 405 -5.99 -5.84 -4.00
N ALA A 406 -7.19 -6.23 -4.43
CA ALA A 406 -7.42 -7.47 -5.16
C ALA A 406 -6.76 -7.44 -6.55
N CYS A 407 -6.86 -6.33 -7.29
CA CYS A 407 -6.21 -6.17 -8.59
C CYS A 407 -4.68 -6.19 -8.46
N LYS A 408 -4.11 -5.55 -7.43
CA LYS A 408 -2.67 -5.64 -7.16
C LYS A 408 -2.26 -7.09 -6.92
N SER A 409 -3.02 -7.86 -6.14
CA SER A 409 -2.74 -9.30 -5.94
C SER A 409 -2.82 -10.09 -7.23
N ILE A 410 -3.86 -9.87 -8.05
CA ILE A 410 -3.99 -10.55 -9.35
C ILE A 410 -2.79 -10.28 -10.24
N TYR A 411 -2.28 -9.04 -10.29
CA TYR A 411 -1.09 -8.72 -11.04
C TYR A 411 0.12 -9.56 -10.59
N TYR A 412 0.46 -9.57 -9.29
CA TYR A 412 1.59 -10.39 -8.80
C TYR A 412 1.37 -11.90 -8.98
N LEU A 413 0.13 -12.38 -8.91
CA LEU A 413 -0.20 -13.79 -9.12
C LEU A 413 -0.03 -14.23 -10.57
N THR A 414 -0.10 -13.32 -11.54
CA THR A 414 -0.20 -13.66 -12.97
C THR A 414 0.98 -13.18 -13.81
N ALA A 415 1.69 -12.14 -13.37
CA ALA A 415 2.75 -11.51 -14.15
C ALA A 415 3.92 -12.44 -14.50
N ASP A 416 4.15 -13.52 -13.75
CA ASP A 416 5.22 -14.52 -14.02
C ASP A 416 4.76 -15.95 -13.66
N ASN A 417 3.48 -16.25 -13.87
CA ASN A 417 2.92 -17.57 -13.57
C ASN A 417 1.79 -17.95 -14.52
N ASP A 418 2.13 -18.74 -15.54
CA ASP A 418 1.20 -19.16 -16.59
C ASP A 418 0.04 -20.00 -16.04
N ALA A 419 0.28 -20.91 -15.10
CA ALA A 419 -0.75 -21.79 -14.57
C ALA A 419 -1.84 -21.02 -13.80
N LEU A 420 -1.45 -20.07 -12.95
CA LEU A 420 -2.39 -19.20 -12.23
C LEU A 420 -3.08 -18.22 -13.16
N CYS A 421 -2.37 -17.69 -14.15
CA CYS A 421 -2.93 -16.84 -15.19
C CYS A 421 -4.03 -17.55 -15.98
N GLN A 422 -3.78 -18.78 -16.45
CA GLN A 422 -4.76 -19.61 -17.14
C GLN A 422 -5.97 -19.94 -16.25
N SER A 423 -5.74 -20.30 -14.98
CA SER A 423 -6.83 -20.56 -14.01
C SER A 423 -7.74 -19.34 -13.83
N LEU A 424 -7.17 -18.16 -13.59
CA LEU A 424 -7.92 -16.92 -13.42
C LEU A 424 -8.66 -16.50 -14.71
N MET A 425 -8.05 -16.72 -15.88
CA MET A 425 -8.67 -16.42 -17.17
C MET A 425 -9.83 -17.37 -17.50
N ALA A 426 -9.73 -18.65 -17.12
CA ALA A 426 -10.81 -19.61 -17.22
C ALA A 426 -12.00 -19.25 -16.32
N LYS A 427 -11.75 -18.62 -15.17
CA LYS A 427 -12.77 -18.11 -14.23
C LYS A 427 -13.29 -16.70 -14.59
N ASN A 428 -12.99 -16.20 -15.78
CA ASN A 428 -13.43 -14.89 -16.27
C ASN A 428 -13.00 -13.69 -15.41
N SER A 429 -11.83 -13.77 -14.76
CA SER A 429 -11.29 -12.66 -13.95
C SER A 429 -11.13 -11.35 -14.73
N HIS A 430 -10.75 -11.42 -16.01
CA HIS A 430 -10.67 -10.24 -16.89
C HIS A 430 -11.99 -9.45 -16.96
N ILE A 431 -13.15 -10.13 -16.98
CA ILE A 431 -14.46 -9.48 -16.97
C ILE A 431 -14.64 -8.70 -15.68
N ALA A 432 -14.45 -9.35 -14.53
CA ALA A 432 -14.60 -8.72 -13.22
C ALA A 432 -13.65 -7.53 -13.02
N VAL A 433 -12.42 -7.62 -13.53
CA VAL A 433 -11.45 -6.52 -13.49
C VAL A 433 -11.91 -5.35 -14.36
N ILE A 434 -12.38 -5.61 -15.59
CA ILE A 434 -12.84 -4.57 -16.53
C ILE A 434 -14.12 -3.90 -16.02
N GLU A 435 -15.11 -4.65 -15.55
CA GLU A 435 -16.33 -4.09 -14.96
C GLU A 435 -16.03 -3.24 -13.71
N GLY A 436 -15.10 -3.69 -12.86
CA GLY A 436 -14.62 -2.90 -11.73
C GLY A 436 -13.87 -1.64 -12.17
N LEU A 437 -13.15 -1.67 -13.29
CA LEU A 437 -12.47 -0.49 -13.85
C LEU A 437 -13.50 0.56 -14.31
N VAL A 438 -14.59 0.13 -14.96
CA VAL A 438 -15.72 1.00 -15.33
C VAL A 438 -16.35 1.61 -14.09
N THR A 439 -16.59 0.79 -13.05
CA THR A 439 -17.18 1.25 -11.78
C THR A 439 -16.32 2.32 -11.11
N HIS A 440 -14.99 2.19 -11.17
CA HIS A 440 -14.03 3.08 -10.51
C HIS A 440 -13.28 4.03 -11.44
N ILE A 441 -13.87 4.38 -12.60
CA ILE A 441 -13.23 5.23 -13.63
C ILE A 441 -12.95 6.68 -13.17
N THR A 442 -13.33 7.05 -11.96
CA THR A 442 -13.00 8.35 -11.33
C THR A 442 -11.84 8.26 -10.34
N CYS A 443 -11.40 7.06 -9.96
CA CYS A 443 -10.38 6.85 -8.92
C CYS A 443 -9.03 6.46 -9.55
N PRO A 444 -8.00 7.33 -9.52
CA PRO A 444 -6.68 7.06 -10.11
C PRO A 444 -6.02 5.77 -9.61
N LYS A 445 -6.12 5.49 -8.29
CA LYS A 445 -5.52 4.29 -7.70
C LYS A 445 -6.18 3.02 -8.21
N ALA A 446 -7.50 3.02 -8.36
CA ALA A 446 -8.26 1.90 -8.91
C ALA A 446 -7.92 1.67 -10.38
N ILE A 447 -7.83 2.75 -11.16
CA ILE A 447 -7.44 2.68 -12.58
C ILE A 447 -6.08 2.03 -12.75
N ILE A 448 -5.07 2.49 -12.01
CA ILE A 448 -3.70 1.94 -12.07
C ILE A 448 -3.73 0.45 -11.70
N ALA A 449 -4.41 0.08 -10.60
CA ALA A 449 -4.46 -1.30 -10.16
C ALA A 449 -5.20 -2.21 -11.16
N GLY A 450 -6.34 -1.77 -11.70
CA GLY A 450 -7.10 -2.51 -12.71
C GLY A 450 -6.30 -2.72 -13.99
N CYS A 451 -5.63 -1.67 -14.49
CA CYS A 451 -4.76 -1.74 -15.67
C CYS A 451 -3.58 -2.71 -15.48
N LYS A 452 -2.97 -2.72 -14.29
CA LYS A 452 -1.95 -3.72 -13.91
C LYS A 452 -2.50 -5.13 -13.92
N ALA A 453 -3.67 -5.37 -13.34
CA ALA A 453 -4.30 -6.70 -13.33
C ALA A 453 -4.59 -7.19 -14.76
N VAL A 454 -5.11 -6.33 -15.64
CA VAL A 454 -5.30 -6.64 -17.07
C VAL A 454 -3.99 -7.03 -17.73
N ARG A 455 -2.91 -6.26 -17.51
CA ARG A 455 -1.59 -6.60 -18.04
C ARG A 455 -1.08 -7.95 -17.53
N GLY A 456 -1.17 -8.20 -16.23
CA GLY A 456 -0.75 -9.48 -15.64
C GLY A 456 -1.48 -10.67 -16.26
N LEU A 457 -2.77 -10.53 -16.55
CA LEU A 457 -3.57 -11.58 -17.20
C LEU A 457 -3.22 -11.80 -18.69
N ALA A 458 -2.53 -10.86 -19.33
CA ALA A 458 -2.36 -10.85 -20.79
C ALA A 458 -0.90 -10.91 -21.26
N ILE A 459 0.08 -10.56 -20.43
CA ILE A 459 1.45 -10.19 -20.85
C ILE A 459 2.14 -11.24 -21.73
N PHE A 460 2.06 -12.53 -21.36
CA PHE A 460 2.72 -13.63 -22.07
C PHE A 460 1.80 -14.51 -22.93
N GLN A 461 0.49 -14.20 -22.99
CA GLN A 461 -0.50 -15.09 -23.59
C GLN A 461 -1.33 -14.37 -24.66
N SER A 462 -1.04 -14.63 -25.94
CA SER A 462 -1.74 -13.99 -27.07
C SER A 462 -3.25 -14.28 -27.08
N ASP A 463 -3.66 -15.50 -26.73
CA ASP A 463 -5.08 -15.86 -26.66
C ASP A 463 -5.83 -15.02 -25.60
N HIS A 464 -5.15 -14.69 -24.49
CA HIS A 464 -5.73 -13.85 -23.44
C HIS A 464 -5.92 -12.40 -23.90
N LYS A 465 -4.92 -11.84 -24.62
CA LYS A 465 -5.01 -10.49 -25.22
C LYS A 465 -6.22 -10.39 -26.15
N LEU A 466 -6.45 -11.40 -27.00
CA LEU A 466 -7.63 -11.47 -27.87
C LEU A 466 -8.93 -11.53 -27.08
N LYS A 467 -9.02 -12.43 -26.08
CA LYS A 467 -10.22 -12.59 -25.26
C LYS A 467 -10.59 -11.31 -24.50
N ILE A 468 -9.58 -10.58 -24.01
CA ILE A 468 -9.75 -9.28 -23.33
C ILE A 468 -10.24 -8.21 -24.32
N ALA A 469 -9.63 -8.13 -25.51
CA ALA A 469 -9.99 -7.13 -26.51
C ALA A 469 -11.36 -7.37 -27.15
N GLN A 470 -11.79 -8.63 -27.27
CA GLN A 470 -13.08 -9.01 -27.86
C GLN A 470 -14.24 -9.03 -26.85
N TYR A 471 -13.99 -8.72 -25.59
CA TYR A 471 -15.03 -8.66 -24.57
C TYR A 471 -16.03 -7.52 -24.87
N GLU A 472 -17.33 -7.77 -24.62
CA GLU A 472 -18.45 -6.91 -25.05
C GLU A 472 -18.35 -5.45 -24.60
N CYS A 473 -17.74 -5.16 -23.45
CA CYS A 473 -17.57 -3.79 -22.97
C CYS A 473 -16.50 -2.99 -23.72
N ASP A 474 -15.70 -3.64 -24.58
CA ASP A 474 -14.52 -3.11 -25.30
C ASP A 474 -13.60 -2.28 -24.40
N ILE A 475 -12.45 -2.87 -24.04
CA ILE A 475 -11.50 -2.22 -23.13
C ILE A 475 -10.93 -0.91 -23.71
N PHE A 476 -10.82 -0.78 -25.04
CA PHE A 476 -10.17 0.38 -25.66
C PHE A 476 -10.94 1.70 -25.48
N PRO A 477 -12.26 1.76 -25.69
CA PRO A 477 -13.08 2.91 -25.31
C PRO A 477 -12.87 3.37 -23.87
N ILE A 478 -12.80 2.42 -22.93
CA ILE A 478 -12.58 2.71 -21.50
C ILE A 478 -11.19 3.33 -21.30
N LEU A 479 -10.14 2.72 -21.86
CA LEU A 479 -8.77 3.25 -21.75
C LEU A 479 -8.63 4.64 -22.40
N LEU A 480 -9.31 4.88 -23.52
CA LEU A 480 -9.34 6.19 -24.18
C LEU A 480 -10.09 7.25 -23.35
N GLU A 481 -11.19 6.89 -22.70
CA GLU A 481 -11.88 7.80 -21.77
C GLU A 481 -10.93 8.18 -20.62
N ILE A 482 -10.23 7.20 -20.05
CA ILE A 482 -9.27 7.43 -18.96
C ILE A 482 -8.13 8.35 -19.42
N ILE A 483 -7.53 8.11 -20.59
CA ILE A 483 -6.45 8.96 -21.12
C ILE A 483 -6.92 10.41 -21.23
N LYS A 484 -8.11 10.64 -21.78
CA LYS A 484 -8.68 11.99 -21.95
C LYS A 484 -8.97 12.65 -20.62
N LYS A 485 -9.55 11.91 -19.67
CA LYS A 485 -9.96 12.43 -18.36
C LYS A 485 -8.79 12.72 -17.43
N PHE A 486 -7.75 11.91 -17.49
CA PHE A 486 -6.57 12.00 -16.61
C PHE A 486 -5.32 12.46 -17.38
N HIS A 487 -5.48 13.33 -18.38
CA HIS A 487 -4.40 13.85 -19.22
C HIS A 487 -3.28 14.53 -18.42
N SER A 488 -3.58 15.04 -17.21
CA SER A 488 -2.62 15.73 -16.33
C SER A 488 -2.02 14.84 -15.23
N LYS A 489 -2.32 13.53 -15.20
CA LYS A 489 -1.86 12.59 -14.16
C LYS A 489 -0.91 11.56 -14.75
N VAL A 490 0.39 11.80 -14.59
CA VAL A 490 1.46 11.00 -15.20
C VAL A 490 1.35 9.52 -14.85
N GLU A 491 1.08 9.19 -13.59
CA GLU A 491 1.04 7.80 -13.11
C GLU A 491 -0.12 7.00 -13.76
N VAL A 492 -1.23 7.68 -14.05
CA VAL A 492 -2.37 7.08 -14.76
C VAL A 492 -2.04 6.91 -16.24
N GLN A 493 -1.45 7.94 -16.87
CA GLN A 493 -1.08 7.88 -18.28
C GLN A 493 -0.10 6.74 -18.55
N SER A 494 0.99 6.65 -17.79
CA SER A 494 2.02 5.64 -18.00
C SER A 494 1.47 4.22 -17.88
N GLU A 495 0.58 3.98 -16.91
CA GLU A 495 -0.01 2.65 -16.73
C GLU A 495 -0.98 2.30 -17.85
N VAL A 496 -1.84 3.24 -18.26
CA VAL A 496 -2.79 3.00 -19.36
C VAL A 496 -2.06 2.78 -20.69
N ILE A 497 -1.01 3.56 -20.97
CA ILE A 497 -0.16 3.39 -22.15
C ILE A 497 0.51 2.01 -22.12
N SER A 498 1.01 1.57 -20.96
CA SER A 498 1.59 0.23 -20.79
C SER A 498 0.56 -0.87 -21.04
N THR A 499 -0.69 -0.70 -20.61
CA THR A 499 -1.77 -1.67 -20.87
C THR A 499 -2.13 -1.73 -22.35
N ILE A 500 -2.17 -0.58 -23.02
CA ILE A 500 -2.38 -0.51 -24.47
C ILE A 500 -1.25 -1.23 -25.20
N ALA A 501 0.01 -0.95 -24.88
CA ALA A 501 1.16 -1.61 -25.49
C ALA A 501 1.11 -3.13 -25.31
N CYS A 502 0.78 -3.60 -24.11
CA CYS A 502 0.64 -5.02 -23.79
C CYS A 502 -0.43 -5.72 -24.64
N LEU A 503 -1.58 -5.08 -24.85
CA LEU A 503 -2.69 -5.64 -25.64
C LEU A 503 -2.45 -5.51 -27.15
N ALA A 504 -1.81 -4.43 -27.58
CA ALA A 504 -1.48 -4.16 -28.98
C ALA A 504 -0.36 -5.06 -29.54
N ASP A 505 0.11 -6.05 -28.79
CA ASP A 505 1.02 -7.05 -29.34
C ASP A 505 0.35 -8.05 -30.32
N ILE A 506 -0.90 -7.79 -30.70
CA ILE A 506 -1.66 -8.58 -31.67
C ILE A 506 -2.10 -7.71 -32.82
N ASP A 507 -1.92 -8.18 -34.05
CA ASP A 507 -2.18 -7.39 -35.27
C ASP A 507 -3.58 -6.78 -35.30
N ILE A 508 -4.63 -7.55 -35.02
CA ILE A 508 -6.02 -7.03 -35.02
C ILE A 508 -6.14 -5.83 -34.07
N ILE A 509 -5.52 -5.92 -32.91
CA ILE A 509 -5.55 -4.89 -31.87
C ILE A 509 -4.70 -3.67 -32.28
N ARG A 510 -3.54 -3.88 -32.92
CA ARG A 510 -2.73 -2.77 -33.48
C ARG A 510 -3.54 -1.94 -34.46
N HIS A 511 -4.22 -2.60 -35.41
CA HIS A 511 -5.07 -1.92 -36.39
C HIS A 511 -6.22 -1.19 -35.71
N GLN A 512 -6.86 -1.77 -34.69
CA GLN A 512 -7.89 -1.10 -33.89
C GLN A 512 -7.33 0.17 -33.23
N CYS A 513 -6.14 0.12 -32.64
CA CYS A 513 -5.49 1.28 -32.02
C CYS A 513 -5.28 2.44 -33.01
N PHE A 514 -4.96 2.16 -34.27
CA PHE A 514 -4.88 3.18 -35.32
C PHE A 514 -6.26 3.74 -35.69
N VAL A 515 -7.28 2.88 -35.83
CA VAL A 515 -8.67 3.30 -36.13
C VAL A 515 -9.19 4.28 -35.07
N VAL A 516 -8.96 3.98 -33.78
CA VAL A 516 -9.37 4.83 -32.67
C VAL A 516 -8.37 5.94 -32.33
N LYS A 517 -7.30 6.07 -33.11
CA LYS A 517 -6.25 7.12 -33.01
C LYS A 517 -5.55 7.20 -31.66
N VAL A 518 -5.33 6.05 -31.00
CA VAL A 518 -4.64 5.96 -29.70
C VAL A 518 -3.25 6.60 -29.76
N HIS A 519 -2.51 6.36 -30.84
CA HIS A 519 -1.16 6.90 -31.04
C HIS A 519 -1.07 8.42 -30.85
N LEU A 520 -2.09 9.20 -31.25
CA LEU A 520 -2.09 10.66 -31.08
C LEU A 520 -2.05 11.07 -29.61
N TYR A 521 -2.84 10.38 -28.77
CA TYR A 521 -2.87 10.67 -27.34
C TYR A 521 -1.58 10.24 -26.63
N ILE A 522 -0.95 9.16 -27.08
CA ILE A 522 0.35 8.73 -26.54
C ILE A 522 1.43 9.77 -26.88
N LEU A 523 1.45 10.25 -28.13
CA LEU A 523 2.37 11.30 -28.58
C LEU A 523 2.12 12.63 -27.85
N GLU A 524 0.87 12.95 -27.51
CA GLU A 524 0.51 14.12 -26.69
C GLU A 524 0.99 13.93 -25.24
N ALA A 525 0.82 12.74 -24.65
CA ALA A 525 1.33 12.44 -23.32
C ALA A 525 2.85 12.59 -23.25
N MET A 526 3.59 12.19 -24.29
CA MET A 526 5.04 12.43 -24.38
C MET A 526 5.41 13.92 -24.32
N ASP A 527 4.60 14.80 -24.95
CA ASP A 527 4.82 16.25 -24.91
C ASP A 527 4.45 16.87 -23.56
N ASN A 528 3.40 16.35 -22.93
CA ASN A 528 2.92 16.82 -21.62
C ASN A 528 3.88 16.44 -20.48
N PHE A 529 4.55 15.29 -20.59
CA PHE A 529 5.46 14.77 -19.57
C PHE A 529 6.84 14.42 -20.13
N PRO A 530 7.59 15.41 -20.65
CA PRO A 530 8.87 15.14 -21.30
C PRO A 530 9.96 14.72 -20.31
N GLY A 531 9.73 14.90 -19.00
CA GLY A 531 10.69 14.63 -17.93
C GLY A 531 10.41 13.38 -17.10
N ASP A 532 9.33 12.67 -17.37
CA ASP A 532 8.98 11.46 -16.63
C ASP A 532 9.55 10.22 -17.31
N GLU A 533 10.49 9.54 -16.66
CA GLU A 533 11.19 8.38 -17.24
C GLU A 533 10.23 7.23 -17.57
N TYR A 534 9.33 6.91 -16.64
CA TYR A 534 8.42 5.78 -16.76
C TYR A 534 7.39 5.98 -17.89
N LEU A 535 6.83 7.18 -18.01
CA LEU A 535 5.92 7.53 -19.10
C LEU A 535 6.63 7.45 -20.45
N GLN A 536 7.83 8.01 -20.55
CA GLN A 536 8.58 8.05 -21.80
C GLN A 536 8.96 6.64 -22.25
N GLU A 537 9.40 5.79 -21.32
CA GLU A 537 9.66 4.38 -21.57
C GLU A 537 8.41 3.65 -22.11
N ALA A 538 7.28 3.78 -21.42
CA ALA A 538 6.02 3.14 -21.82
C ALA A 538 5.51 3.65 -23.17
N ALA A 539 5.62 4.96 -23.43
CA ALA A 539 5.20 5.56 -24.69
C ALA A 539 6.07 5.11 -25.87
N ILE A 540 7.39 5.03 -25.69
CA ILE A 540 8.31 4.53 -26.71
C ILE A 540 8.02 3.06 -27.03
N GLU A 541 7.81 2.22 -26.01
CA GLU A 541 7.39 0.84 -26.20
C GLU A 541 6.07 0.74 -26.97
N ALA A 542 5.07 1.55 -26.61
CA ALA A 542 3.81 1.58 -27.33
C ALA A 542 3.99 1.99 -28.79
N MET A 543 4.86 2.96 -29.10
CA MET A 543 5.16 3.35 -30.48
C MET A 543 5.84 2.24 -31.26
N ALA A 544 6.79 1.52 -30.65
CA ALA A 544 7.45 0.37 -31.27
C ALA A 544 6.44 -0.75 -31.59
N VAL A 545 5.60 -1.12 -30.61
CA VAL A 545 4.57 -2.17 -30.77
C VAL A 545 3.56 -1.78 -31.86
N LEU A 546 3.06 -0.55 -31.85
CA LEU A 546 2.12 -0.07 -32.88
C LEU A 546 2.79 0.02 -34.26
N GLY A 547 4.08 0.35 -34.31
CA GLY A 547 4.88 0.38 -35.53
C GLY A 547 4.98 -0.98 -36.23
N GLY A 548 4.77 -2.10 -35.51
CA GLY A 548 4.74 -3.43 -36.11
C GLY A 548 3.54 -3.71 -37.03
N ALA A 549 2.53 -2.83 -37.08
CA ALA A 549 1.37 -3.01 -37.95
C ALA A 549 1.69 -2.73 -39.43
N THR A 550 0.87 -3.27 -40.34
CA THR A 550 0.93 -2.87 -41.75
C THR A 550 0.66 -1.36 -41.89
N ASN A 551 1.56 -0.64 -42.55
CA ASN A 551 1.60 0.83 -42.64
C ASN A 551 1.74 1.58 -41.30
N GLY A 552 1.98 0.87 -40.19
CA GLY A 552 2.20 1.47 -38.86
C GLY A 552 3.33 2.51 -38.84
N PRO A 553 4.52 2.21 -39.41
CA PRO A 553 5.64 3.15 -39.45
C PRO A 553 5.28 4.44 -40.20
N GLU A 554 4.62 4.34 -41.36
CA GLU A 554 4.18 5.48 -42.16
C GLU A 554 3.23 6.40 -41.37
N ILE A 555 2.23 5.80 -40.70
CA ILE A 555 1.26 6.56 -39.89
C ILE A 555 1.96 7.25 -38.72
N LEU A 556 2.83 6.55 -37.99
CA LEU A 556 3.53 7.12 -36.83
C LEU A 556 4.52 8.21 -37.24
N ASN A 557 5.23 8.02 -38.35
CA ASN A 557 6.17 8.99 -38.90
C ASN A 557 5.45 10.26 -39.38
N SER A 558 4.27 10.14 -40.00
CA SER A 558 3.44 11.29 -40.40
C SER A 558 3.01 12.16 -39.20
N HIS A 559 3.02 11.61 -37.98
CA HIS A 559 2.72 12.30 -36.72
C HIS A 559 3.96 12.60 -35.86
N ARG A 560 5.15 12.59 -36.47
CA ARG A 560 6.44 12.95 -35.83
C ARG A 560 6.81 12.09 -34.63
N ALA A 561 6.46 10.80 -34.63
CA ALA A 561 6.84 9.87 -33.56
C ALA A 561 8.37 9.80 -33.37
N ILE A 562 9.13 9.70 -34.47
CA ILE A 562 10.60 9.60 -34.40
C ILE A 562 11.23 10.83 -33.75
N GLU A 563 10.78 12.05 -34.09
CA GLU A 563 11.32 13.27 -33.47
C GLU A 563 11.14 13.26 -31.94
N LYS A 564 10.01 12.75 -31.45
CA LYS A 564 9.74 12.66 -30.01
C LYS A 564 10.56 11.56 -29.35
N ILE A 565 10.73 10.41 -30.00
CA ILE A 565 11.62 9.33 -29.54
C ILE A 565 13.06 9.83 -29.44
N ILE A 566 13.57 10.51 -30.45
CA ILE A 566 14.92 11.11 -30.47
C ILE A 566 15.08 12.14 -29.33
N LYS A 567 14.09 13.01 -29.11
CA LYS A 567 14.11 13.96 -27.98
C LYS A 567 14.19 13.25 -26.63
N SER A 568 13.46 12.15 -26.47
CA SER A 568 13.48 11.35 -25.26
C SER A 568 14.83 10.64 -25.06
N LEU A 569 15.37 10.00 -26.10
CA LEU A 569 16.70 9.38 -26.09
C LEU A 569 17.81 10.36 -25.74
N LYS A 570 17.75 11.59 -26.28
CA LYS A 570 18.70 12.67 -25.94
C LYS A 570 18.59 13.15 -24.50
N ARG A 571 17.39 13.13 -23.93
CA ARG A 571 17.15 13.56 -22.55
C ARG A 571 17.62 12.52 -21.54
N PHE A 572 17.38 11.24 -21.82
CA PHE A 572 17.63 10.14 -20.88
C PHE A 572 18.80 9.27 -21.33
N LEU A 573 19.98 9.88 -21.49
CA LEU A 573 21.21 9.21 -21.93
C LEU A 573 21.71 8.12 -20.96
N HIS A 574 21.26 8.17 -19.71
CA HIS A 574 21.66 7.27 -18.63
C HIS A 574 20.50 6.40 -18.09
N ASN A 575 19.36 6.36 -18.78
CA ASN A 575 18.31 5.37 -18.52
C ASN A 575 18.39 4.21 -19.54
N GLY A 576 18.78 3.02 -19.08
CA GLY A 576 19.07 1.88 -19.96
C GLY A 576 17.85 1.35 -20.70
N ASP A 577 16.67 1.37 -20.07
CA ASP A 577 15.43 0.86 -20.66
C ASP A 577 14.89 1.79 -21.74
N ILE A 578 14.95 3.12 -21.52
CA ILE A 578 14.62 4.11 -22.55
C ILE A 578 15.56 3.98 -23.75
N GLN A 579 16.87 3.82 -23.51
CA GLN A 579 17.83 3.64 -24.60
C GLN A 579 17.56 2.37 -25.40
N LYS A 580 17.39 1.23 -24.72
CA LYS A 580 17.06 -0.07 -25.32
C LYS A 580 15.77 0.02 -26.17
N LYS A 581 14.67 0.46 -25.55
CA LYS A 581 13.35 0.53 -26.20
C LYS A 581 13.31 1.59 -27.30
N GLY A 582 14.02 2.71 -27.15
CA GLY A 582 14.08 3.75 -28.18
C GLY A 582 14.88 3.33 -29.40
N LEU A 583 15.99 2.62 -29.23
CA LEU A 583 16.72 2.04 -30.36
C LEU A 583 15.89 0.98 -31.08
N TRP A 584 15.20 0.11 -30.34
CA TRP A 584 14.25 -0.84 -30.90
C TRP A 584 13.11 -0.15 -31.67
N ALA A 585 12.54 0.93 -31.12
CA ALA A 585 11.53 1.71 -31.82
C ALA A 585 12.06 2.32 -33.13
N LEU A 586 13.31 2.81 -33.13
CA LEU A 586 13.95 3.34 -34.34
C LEU A 586 14.14 2.26 -35.40
N GLN A 587 14.48 1.02 -35.02
CA GLN A 587 14.58 -0.11 -35.95
C GLN A 587 13.24 -0.38 -36.67
N ILE A 588 12.13 -0.39 -35.92
CA ILE A 588 10.80 -0.66 -36.46
C ILE A 588 10.31 0.50 -37.34
N LEU A 589 10.55 1.75 -36.92
CA LEU A 589 10.03 2.94 -37.59
C LEU A 589 10.92 3.46 -38.73
N ALA A 590 12.10 2.86 -38.93
CA ALA A 590 13.05 3.27 -39.94
C ALA A 590 12.46 3.17 -41.36
N ASP A 591 12.45 4.32 -42.04
CA ASP A 591 12.08 4.45 -43.44
C ASP A 591 13.13 5.28 -44.18
N TRP A 592 13.21 5.15 -45.51
CA TRP A 592 14.21 5.85 -46.34
C TRP A 592 14.14 7.37 -46.16
N GLN A 593 12.95 7.94 -45.97
CA GLN A 593 12.75 9.38 -45.75
C GLN A 593 13.42 9.88 -44.47
N LEU A 594 13.56 9.02 -43.45
CA LEU A 594 14.22 9.38 -42.18
C LEU A 594 15.70 9.67 -42.38
N VAL A 595 16.34 8.90 -43.25
CA VAL A 595 17.79 8.87 -43.46
C VAL A 595 18.25 9.67 -44.69
N GLU A 596 17.32 10.35 -45.37
CA GLU A 596 17.62 11.33 -46.41
C GLU A 596 18.26 12.60 -45.82
N SER A 597 17.79 13.03 -44.64
CA SER A 597 18.29 14.24 -43.99
C SER A 597 19.61 14.00 -43.28
N THR A 598 20.71 14.58 -43.80
CA THR A 598 22.03 14.60 -43.14
C THR A 598 21.97 15.08 -41.69
N ALA A 599 21.09 16.04 -41.37
CA ALA A 599 20.93 16.51 -39.99
C ALA A 599 20.37 15.40 -39.08
N MET A 600 19.31 14.71 -39.53
CA MET A 600 18.70 13.61 -38.77
C MET A 600 19.66 12.43 -38.62
N CYS A 601 20.37 12.05 -39.68
CA CYS A 601 21.40 11.00 -39.60
C CYS A 601 22.49 11.32 -38.57
N LYS A 602 22.94 12.58 -38.50
CA LYS A 602 23.90 13.01 -37.47
C LYS A 602 23.32 12.89 -36.06
N GLU A 603 22.05 13.21 -35.86
CA GLU A 603 21.39 13.04 -34.57
C GLU A 603 21.30 11.56 -34.16
N LEU A 604 20.89 10.69 -35.09
CA LEU A 604 20.79 9.25 -34.88
C LEU A 604 22.16 8.62 -34.58
N ALA A 605 23.18 8.96 -35.37
CA ALA A 605 24.55 8.51 -35.16
C ALA A 605 25.10 8.97 -33.80
N LEU A 606 24.84 10.21 -33.39
CA LEU A 606 25.21 10.70 -32.06
C LEU A 606 24.56 9.91 -30.95
N ILE A 607 23.25 9.62 -31.05
CA ILE A 607 22.53 8.81 -30.06
C ILE A 607 23.17 7.44 -29.96
N ILE A 608 23.27 6.69 -31.07
CA ILE A 608 23.85 5.34 -31.11
C ILE A 608 25.24 5.34 -30.45
N ARG A 609 26.10 6.28 -30.84
CA ARG A 609 27.45 6.41 -30.30
C ARG A 609 27.46 6.70 -28.81
N CYS A 610 26.60 7.59 -28.33
CA CYS A 610 26.50 7.91 -26.90
C CYS A 610 25.96 6.72 -26.11
N THR A 611 24.94 6.03 -26.61
CA THR A 611 24.35 4.85 -25.97
C THR A 611 25.39 3.75 -25.80
N MET A 612 26.12 3.40 -26.87
CA MET A 612 27.16 2.38 -26.81
C MET A 612 28.31 2.76 -25.85
N LYS A 613 28.69 4.05 -25.79
CA LYS A 613 29.70 4.54 -24.85
C LYS A 613 29.23 4.56 -23.40
N ASN A 614 27.96 4.86 -23.14
CA ASN A 614 27.40 4.90 -21.79
C ASN A 614 27.13 3.49 -21.25
N TYR A 615 26.93 2.50 -22.12
CA TYR A 615 26.58 1.12 -21.75
C TYR A 615 27.53 0.06 -22.33
N PRO A 616 28.86 0.15 -22.11
CA PRO A 616 29.84 -0.74 -22.73
C PRO A 616 29.78 -2.20 -22.23
N ASN A 617 29.04 -2.44 -21.13
CA ASN A 617 28.91 -3.75 -20.49
C ASN A 617 27.50 -4.34 -20.60
N SER A 618 26.55 -3.63 -21.20
CA SER A 618 25.17 -4.13 -21.36
C SER A 618 25.00 -4.78 -22.72
N LEU A 619 25.10 -6.12 -22.76
CA LEU A 619 24.97 -6.88 -24.01
C LEU A 619 23.65 -6.59 -24.73
N VAL A 620 22.54 -6.49 -23.99
CA VAL A 620 21.21 -6.21 -24.56
C VAL A 620 21.18 -4.85 -25.25
N ILE A 621 21.70 -3.80 -24.61
CA ILE A 621 21.70 -2.44 -25.19
C ILE A 621 22.65 -2.36 -26.39
N LEU A 622 23.82 -3.00 -26.30
CA LEU A 622 24.78 -3.02 -27.40
C LEU A 622 24.19 -3.72 -28.64
N LYS A 623 23.48 -4.84 -28.47
CA LYS A 623 22.79 -5.51 -29.57
C LYS A 623 21.77 -4.59 -30.25
N GLU A 624 20.91 -3.93 -29.47
CA GLU A 624 19.92 -2.99 -30.02
C GLU A 624 20.58 -1.81 -30.76
N ALA A 625 21.71 -1.31 -30.27
CA ALA A 625 22.44 -0.22 -30.91
C ALA A 625 23.07 -0.63 -32.24
N ILE A 626 23.66 -1.83 -32.30
CA ILE A 626 24.25 -2.38 -33.53
C ILE A 626 23.17 -2.65 -34.58
N VAL A 627 22.07 -3.29 -34.19
CA VAL A 627 20.96 -3.57 -35.11
C VAL A 627 20.31 -2.28 -35.61
N ALA A 628 20.13 -1.28 -34.74
CA ALA A 628 19.67 0.05 -35.17
C ALA A 628 20.61 0.69 -36.17
N MET A 629 21.92 0.61 -35.94
CA MET A 629 22.94 1.12 -36.85
C MET A 629 22.90 0.43 -38.21
N GLN A 630 22.72 -0.89 -38.23
CA GLN A 630 22.58 -1.69 -39.45
C GLN A 630 21.31 -1.31 -40.23
N ILE A 631 20.14 -1.39 -39.60
CA ILE A 631 18.85 -1.15 -40.27
C ILE A 631 18.78 0.27 -40.84
N LEU A 632 19.24 1.28 -40.08
CA LEU A 632 19.26 2.66 -40.57
C LEU A 632 20.20 2.83 -41.77
N SER A 633 21.30 2.06 -41.83
CA SER A 633 22.22 2.06 -42.98
C SER A 633 21.59 1.42 -44.21
N GLU A 634 20.89 0.28 -44.04
CA GLU A 634 20.19 -0.42 -45.13
C GLU A 634 19.05 0.41 -45.73
N LYS A 635 18.25 1.08 -44.89
CA LYS A 635 17.13 1.93 -45.35
C LYS A 635 17.59 3.15 -46.14
N GLY A 636 18.84 3.58 -45.95
CA GLY A 636 19.44 4.72 -46.65
C GLY A 636 20.09 4.35 -47.98
N ALA A 637 20.17 3.06 -48.33
CA ALA A 637 20.80 2.61 -49.56
C ALA A 637 19.85 2.79 -50.75
N GLU A 638 20.18 3.72 -51.66
CA GLU A 638 19.51 3.80 -52.96
C GLU A 638 19.95 2.65 -53.89
N LYS A 639 19.34 2.56 -55.08
CA LYS A 639 19.68 1.55 -56.11
C LYS A 639 21.17 1.52 -56.51
N ASP A 640 21.92 2.57 -56.15
CA ASP A 640 23.34 2.75 -56.47
C ASP A 640 24.24 2.69 -55.21
N GLN A 641 24.04 1.71 -54.32
CA GLN A 641 24.92 1.32 -53.19
C GLN A 641 25.32 2.41 -52.17
N TYR A 642 24.93 3.67 -52.37
CA TYR A 642 25.28 4.79 -51.50
C TYR A 642 24.27 4.95 -50.36
N SER A 643 24.75 4.98 -49.12
CA SER A 643 23.97 5.22 -47.91
C SER A 643 24.48 6.44 -47.15
N ASN A 644 23.70 7.51 -47.16
CA ASN A 644 23.97 8.74 -46.40
C ASN A 644 24.18 8.43 -44.90
N MET A 645 23.37 7.52 -44.35
CA MET A 645 23.50 7.08 -42.97
C MET A 645 24.84 6.35 -42.72
N ALA A 646 25.24 5.42 -43.60
CA ALA A 646 26.52 4.72 -43.48
C ALA A 646 27.71 5.69 -43.52
N SER A 647 27.72 6.65 -44.46
CA SER A 647 28.77 7.68 -44.53
C SER A 647 28.87 8.47 -43.23
N ILE A 648 27.73 8.90 -42.67
CA ILE A 648 27.70 9.67 -41.42
C ILE A 648 28.16 8.85 -40.22
N LEU A 649 27.79 7.57 -40.14
CA LEU A 649 28.29 6.66 -39.10
C LEU A 649 29.81 6.51 -39.16
N VAL A 650 30.39 6.47 -40.37
CA VAL A 650 31.84 6.44 -40.57
C VAL A 650 32.48 7.77 -40.16
N GLU A 651 31.96 8.89 -40.65
CA GLU A 651 32.44 10.25 -40.30
C GLU A 651 32.39 10.53 -38.79
N MET A 652 31.42 9.95 -38.09
CA MET A 652 31.23 10.11 -36.65
C MET A 652 31.92 9.04 -35.81
N GLU A 653 32.76 8.21 -36.44
CA GLU A 653 33.56 7.16 -35.77
C GLU A 653 32.71 6.11 -35.04
N CYS A 654 31.45 5.90 -35.42
CA CYS A 654 30.59 4.89 -34.80
C CYS A 654 31.12 3.47 -35.03
N HIS A 655 31.71 3.23 -36.21
CA HIS A 655 32.32 1.96 -36.60
C HIS A 655 33.50 1.52 -35.69
N GLU A 656 34.17 2.46 -35.01
CA GLU A 656 35.24 2.11 -34.06
C GLU A 656 34.72 1.38 -32.83
N LEU A 657 33.46 1.63 -32.47
CA LEU A 657 32.81 0.91 -31.36
C LEU A 657 32.56 -0.55 -31.74
N LEU A 658 32.32 -0.83 -33.04
CA LEU A 658 32.25 -2.20 -33.55
C LEU A 658 33.62 -2.87 -33.46
N PHE A 659 34.69 -2.18 -33.85
CA PHE A 659 36.04 -2.71 -33.69
C PHE A 659 36.40 -3.01 -32.24
N GLN A 660 36.07 -2.12 -31.30
CA GLN A 660 36.28 -2.35 -29.88
C GLN A 660 35.52 -3.58 -29.36
N ILE A 661 34.38 -3.91 -29.96
CA ILE A 661 33.63 -5.14 -29.65
C ILE A 661 34.35 -6.35 -30.23
N LEU A 662 34.81 -6.29 -31.48
CA LEU A 662 35.55 -7.38 -32.13
C LEU A 662 36.88 -7.71 -31.44
N GLU A 663 37.59 -6.70 -30.91
CA GLU A 663 38.87 -6.93 -30.19
C GLU A 663 38.72 -7.66 -28.85
N LYS A 664 37.51 -7.70 -28.28
CA LYS A 664 37.28 -8.46 -27.05
C LYS A 664 37.30 -9.95 -27.42
N CYS A 665 38.39 -10.65 -27.10
CA CYS A 665 38.71 -12.01 -27.56
C CYS A 665 37.70 -13.13 -27.24
N ASP A 666 36.63 -12.84 -26.51
CA ASP A 666 35.57 -13.79 -26.18
C ASP A 666 34.28 -13.42 -26.93
N ASP A 667 33.82 -14.29 -27.82
CA ASP A 667 32.54 -14.13 -28.52
C ASP A 667 31.39 -14.14 -27.49
N ASN A 668 30.97 -12.94 -27.09
CA ASN A 668 29.95 -12.73 -26.10
C ASN A 668 28.56 -12.94 -26.73
N GLN A 669 28.15 -14.21 -26.85
CA GLN A 669 26.77 -14.61 -27.14
C GLN A 669 26.22 -13.97 -28.44
N GLY A 670 26.99 -13.96 -29.53
CA GLY A 670 26.59 -13.46 -30.85
C GLY A 670 26.71 -11.95 -31.04
N LEU A 671 27.32 -11.22 -30.10
CA LEU A 671 27.61 -9.79 -30.26
C LEU A 671 28.70 -9.55 -31.32
N HIS A 672 29.67 -10.47 -31.43
CA HIS A 672 30.73 -10.39 -32.43
C HIS A 672 30.15 -10.53 -33.85
N ASP A 673 29.28 -11.52 -34.06
CA ASP A 673 28.59 -11.74 -35.34
C ASP A 673 27.78 -10.51 -35.77
N LEU A 674 26.96 -9.95 -34.87
CA LEU A 674 26.20 -8.73 -35.14
C LEU A 674 27.11 -7.55 -35.50
N ALA A 675 28.25 -7.41 -34.81
CA ALA A 675 29.20 -6.34 -35.11
C ALA A 675 29.83 -6.51 -36.50
N SER A 676 30.20 -7.74 -36.88
CA SER A 676 30.72 -8.08 -38.21
C SER A 676 29.69 -7.87 -39.32
N GLU A 677 28.45 -8.30 -39.12
CA GLU A 677 27.34 -8.08 -40.05
C GLU A 677 27.07 -6.58 -40.25
N CYS A 678 27.05 -5.81 -39.17
CA CYS A 678 26.87 -4.36 -39.24
C CYS A 678 28.04 -3.68 -39.98
N LEU A 679 29.29 -4.11 -39.75
CA LEU A 679 30.46 -3.62 -40.50
C LEU A 679 30.36 -3.94 -41.99
N TYR A 680 29.89 -5.13 -42.35
CA TYR A 680 29.64 -5.49 -43.75
C TYR A 680 28.63 -4.54 -44.40
N VAL A 681 27.50 -4.27 -43.72
CA VAL A 681 26.46 -3.37 -44.22
C VAL A 681 26.95 -1.93 -44.39
N ILE A 682 27.65 -1.38 -43.41
CA ILE A 682 28.22 -0.03 -43.51
C ILE A 682 29.33 0.02 -44.58
N GLY A 683 30.06 -1.08 -44.75
CA GLY A 683 31.19 -1.22 -45.66
C GLY A 683 30.83 -1.67 -47.08
N ILE A 684 29.55 -1.73 -47.46
CA ILE A 684 29.15 -2.08 -48.85
C ILE A 684 29.85 -1.17 -49.86
N GLU A 685 29.92 0.12 -49.56
CA GLU A 685 30.62 1.10 -50.38
C GLU A 685 32.14 0.94 -50.28
N GLN A 686 32.80 0.80 -51.44
CA GLN A 686 34.26 0.61 -51.52
C GLN A 686 35.06 1.72 -50.81
N ASP A 687 34.62 2.97 -50.92
CA ASP A 687 35.25 4.10 -50.24
C ASP A 687 35.14 3.97 -48.71
N LEU A 688 33.94 3.64 -48.20
CA LEU A 688 33.68 3.53 -46.77
C LEU A 688 34.52 2.44 -46.12
N LYS A 689 34.48 1.20 -46.63
CA LYS A 689 35.28 0.10 -46.05
C LYS A 689 36.79 0.38 -46.07
N SER A 690 37.27 1.06 -47.11
CA SER A 690 38.70 1.40 -47.23
C SER A 690 39.09 2.53 -46.26
N ARG A 691 38.23 3.54 -46.06
CA ARG A 691 38.42 4.57 -45.01
C ARG A 691 38.37 3.99 -43.60
N MET A 692 37.47 3.04 -43.37
CA MET A 692 37.39 2.31 -42.10
C MET A 692 38.65 1.47 -41.86
N LEU A 693 39.24 0.88 -42.91
CA LEU A 693 40.51 0.13 -42.82
C LEU A 693 41.68 1.03 -42.42
N LEU A 694 41.78 2.23 -43.00
CA LEU A 694 42.75 3.24 -42.56
C LEU A 694 42.61 3.53 -41.06
N THR A 695 41.37 3.70 -40.60
CA THR A 695 41.07 3.97 -39.19
C THR A 695 41.49 2.79 -38.30
N ALA A 696 41.14 1.55 -38.69
CA ALA A 696 41.53 0.33 -37.99
C ALA A 696 43.06 0.18 -37.88
N CYS A 697 43.80 0.40 -38.97
CA CYS A 697 45.26 0.37 -38.98
C CYS A 697 45.89 1.50 -38.13
N SER A 698 45.31 2.71 -38.17
CA SER A 698 45.78 3.86 -37.39
C SER A 698 45.58 3.70 -35.89
N LYS A 699 44.52 3.01 -35.46
CA LYS A 699 44.18 2.78 -34.05
C LYS A 699 44.60 1.40 -33.53
N GLY A 700 45.01 0.49 -34.42
CA GLY A 700 45.53 -0.83 -34.09
C GLY A 700 44.47 -1.90 -33.88
N PHE A 701 43.28 -1.75 -34.45
CA PHE A 701 42.18 -2.73 -34.36
C PHE A 701 42.37 -3.89 -35.35
N LEU A 702 43.11 -4.93 -34.94
CA LEU A 702 43.46 -6.10 -35.76
C LEU A 702 42.24 -6.87 -36.28
N ALA A 703 41.29 -7.22 -35.41
CA ALA A 703 40.10 -7.99 -35.78
C ALA A 703 39.19 -7.17 -36.72
N GLY A 704 39.07 -5.86 -36.46
CA GLY A 704 38.35 -4.94 -37.33
C GLY A 704 38.98 -4.84 -38.73
N ALA A 705 40.32 -4.79 -38.81
CA ALA A 705 41.02 -4.77 -40.08
C ALA A 705 40.89 -6.08 -40.86
N GLU A 706 40.96 -7.23 -40.19
CA GLU A 706 40.75 -8.55 -40.78
C GLU A 706 39.36 -8.64 -41.42
N CYS A 707 38.31 -8.31 -40.67
CA CYS A 707 36.93 -8.27 -41.17
C CYS A 707 36.78 -7.37 -42.41
N LEU A 708 37.38 -6.18 -42.41
CA LEU A 708 37.33 -5.26 -43.54
C LEU A 708 38.06 -5.78 -44.78
N ILE A 709 39.20 -6.45 -44.62
CA ILE A 709 39.97 -7.02 -45.74
C ILE A 709 39.20 -8.20 -46.36
N GLU A 710 38.59 -9.05 -45.54
CA GLU A 710 37.75 -10.16 -45.99
C GLU A 710 36.57 -9.69 -46.86
N ILE A 711 35.98 -8.52 -46.56
CA ILE A 711 34.91 -7.92 -47.37
C ILE A 711 35.44 -7.05 -48.54
N GLY A 712 36.75 -7.10 -48.81
CA GLY A 712 37.39 -6.52 -49.98
C GLY A 712 37.75 -5.03 -49.87
N ALA A 713 38.12 -4.54 -48.68
CA ALA A 713 38.68 -3.20 -48.52
C ALA A 713 40.01 -3.04 -49.27
N ASP A 714 40.28 -1.86 -49.83
CA ASP A 714 41.55 -1.59 -50.51
C ASP A 714 42.68 -1.40 -49.51
N VAL A 715 43.55 -2.41 -49.40
CA VAL A 715 44.74 -2.40 -48.53
C VAL A 715 45.80 -1.37 -48.92
N ASN A 716 45.71 -0.77 -50.11
CA ASN A 716 46.63 0.26 -50.59
C ASN A 716 46.00 1.67 -50.61
N ILE A 717 44.85 1.87 -49.95
CA ILE A 717 44.19 3.17 -49.91
C ILE A 717 45.12 4.29 -49.39
N GLY A 718 44.93 5.49 -49.93
CA GLY A 718 45.66 6.70 -49.55
C GLY A 718 47.02 6.83 -50.24
N HIS A 719 47.78 7.87 -49.88
CA HIS A 719 49.05 8.19 -50.54
C HIS A 719 50.09 8.66 -49.53
N GLY A 720 51.37 8.35 -49.79
CA GLY A 720 52.49 8.79 -48.96
C GLY A 720 52.41 8.28 -47.52
N ALA A 721 52.31 9.21 -46.57
CA ALA A 721 52.26 8.93 -45.12
C ALA A 721 50.84 8.65 -44.59
N GLU A 722 49.85 8.45 -45.46
CA GLU A 722 48.46 8.19 -45.10
C GLU A 722 47.98 6.88 -45.74
N THR A 723 48.74 5.79 -45.53
CA THR A 723 48.39 4.44 -46.03
C THR A 723 48.22 3.46 -44.87
N PRO A 724 47.45 2.37 -45.03
CA PRO A 724 47.31 1.35 -43.99
C PRO A 724 48.68 0.86 -43.51
N LEU A 725 49.58 0.50 -44.43
CA LEU A 725 50.92 0.01 -44.10
C LEU A 725 51.78 1.04 -43.35
N TYR A 726 51.69 2.33 -43.70
CA TYR A 726 52.43 3.36 -42.98
C TYR A 726 51.98 3.47 -41.52
N TYR A 727 50.67 3.50 -41.28
CA TYR A 727 50.12 3.60 -39.93
C TYR A 727 50.50 2.39 -39.06
N THR A 728 50.49 1.18 -39.62
CA THR A 728 50.80 -0.05 -38.88
C THR A 728 52.27 -0.14 -38.51
N VAL A 729 53.17 0.26 -39.42
CA VAL A 729 54.61 0.37 -39.14
C VAL A 729 54.89 1.46 -38.11
N LYS A 730 54.29 2.65 -38.26
CA LYS A 730 54.43 3.75 -37.30
C LYS A 730 54.01 3.35 -35.89
N ASN A 731 52.97 2.53 -35.77
CA ASN A 731 52.43 2.03 -34.51
C ASN A 731 53.16 0.79 -33.97
N ASN A 732 54.18 0.27 -34.66
CA ASN A 732 54.89 -0.98 -34.33
C ASN A 732 53.95 -2.20 -34.15
N ASN A 733 52.85 -2.28 -34.91
CA ASN A 733 51.90 -3.39 -34.82
C ASN A 733 52.26 -4.50 -35.82
N ASN A 734 53.16 -5.39 -35.42
CA ASN A 734 53.70 -6.46 -36.27
C ASN A 734 52.61 -7.40 -36.82
N ASN A 735 51.62 -7.76 -35.99
CA ASN A 735 50.53 -8.65 -36.40
C ASN A 735 49.71 -8.02 -37.54
N MET A 736 49.44 -6.72 -37.45
CA MET A 736 48.73 -5.98 -38.50
C MET A 736 49.56 -5.85 -39.79
N VAL A 737 50.89 -5.70 -39.68
CA VAL A 737 51.79 -5.72 -40.85
C VAL A 737 51.72 -7.08 -41.55
N GLU A 738 51.76 -8.18 -40.80
CA GLU A 738 51.64 -9.53 -41.34
C GLU A 738 50.31 -9.74 -42.06
N LEU A 739 49.19 -9.32 -41.43
CA LEU A 739 47.84 -9.38 -42.00
C LEU A 739 47.76 -8.67 -43.36
N LEU A 740 48.21 -7.41 -43.44
CA LEU A 740 48.17 -6.62 -44.67
C LEU A 740 49.05 -7.24 -45.79
N LEU A 741 50.27 -7.69 -45.46
CA LEU A 741 51.19 -8.25 -46.45
C LEU A 741 50.72 -9.60 -46.99
N ARG A 742 50.11 -10.44 -46.14
CA ARG A 742 49.55 -11.72 -46.54
C ARG A 742 48.52 -11.54 -47.66
N HIS A 743 47.54 -10.66 -47.46
CA HIS A 743 46.51 -10.42 -48.46
C HIS A 743 47.04 -9.76 -49.74
N VAL A 744 48.03 -8.86 -49.65
CA VAL A 744 48.71 -8.31 -50.85
C VAL A 744 49.42 -9.42 -51.65
N SER A 745 49.98 -10.41 -50.98
CA SER A 745 50.66 -11.54 -51.63
C SER A 745 49.68 -12.54 -52.28
N GLU A 746 48.51 -12.74 -51.67
CA GLU A 746 47.41 -13.56 -52.21
C GLU A 746 46.79 -12.90 -53.44
N LEU A 747 46.51 -11.59 -53.40
CA LEU A 747 46.02 -10.80 -54.55
C LEU A 747 46.98 -10.84 -55.76
N LYS A 748 48.29 -10.85 -55.52
CA LYS A 748 49.28 -10.99 -56.61
C LYS A 748 49.31 -12.41 -57.18
N ARG A 749 49.07 -13.44 -56.37
CA ARG A 749 49.01 -14.84 -56.79
C ARG A 749 47.79 -15.10 -57.68
N ASP A 750 46.62 -14.59 -57.32
CA ASP A 750 45.39 -14.79 -58.11
C ASP A 750 45.44 -14.06 -59.46
N ASN A 751 46.06 -12.87 -59.51
CA ASN A 751 46.33 -12.16 -60.76
C ASN A 751 47.35 -12.86 -61.68
N LEU A 752 48.14 -13.82 -61.16
CA LEU A 752 49.09 -14.63 -61.95
C LEU A 752 48.44 -15.89 -62.54
N PHE A 753 47.24 -16.30 -62.10
CA PHE A 753 46.51 -17.48 -62.63
C PHE A 753 45.39 -17.13 -63.62
N LEU A 754 45.10 -15.85 -63.84
CA LEU A 754 44.09 -15.34 -64.79
C LEU A 754 44.68 -14.91 -66.15
N HIS A 755 45.92 -15.29 -66.46
CA HIS A 755 46.57 -15.04 -67.75
C HIS A 755 46.94 -16.30 -68.53
#